data_AF-A0A6P0HEF6-F1
#
_entry.id   AF-A0A6P0HEF6-F1
#
_cell.length_a   1.000
_cell.length_b   1.000
_cell.length_c   1.000
_cell.angle_alpha   90.00
_cell.angle_beta   90.00
_cell.angle_gamma   90.00
#
_symmetry.space_group_name_H-M   'P 1'
#
loop_
_entity.id
_entity.type
_entity.pdbx_description
1 polymer ?
#
loop_
_entity_poly.entity_id
_entity_poly.type
_entity_poly.pdbx_seq_one_letter_code
_entity_poly.pdbx_strand_id
1 'polypeptide(L)'
;MLQPGSVVGSYEVGESIGHGGMGVVYRAVHRDLDRQVALKVLAPQFSGDEDYRRRFLSEARTLARLESNHIVAIYDAGEHEGSLYLAMQLVTDGDLSSWSRRFGPMAPVMALDLLRQVTTGLAAAHDAGVLHRDIKASNVLLRRLPDGATRAYLCDFGIAQTADDSHTRTGAVVGTWAYLAPERHRGVPASVSSDLYALGCLLWAMLTGRTPYQGSTEMEVALAHMNAPVPQLPGGTTEVRALNHLLARLLDKDPARRIASAGEVLREIDGVMAAVRPGGAPLPAAAERTRTASYGGPTGGTGTLPGVPGRPGPAAGPSGASAGAPAGRRRGLVAAAVALVLLVGVGVGVGVWVSRDGGGDGDSPGEVPFADDTVAGVVDGATLSTTPCEDAPEGLRVTGVLPETGVLAQQSPPALGGLGLAVSDINDAGGVLGKPVCQDVVDSGDDDTVAALFEDGIDTDVVIGPIQAELADTLVPVLDDAEVVNISPSAWINDRSGVSRYAFRTIGDLDTMADALSRTMLDRVSSGDDVAFVTADEPFSLRSSAAMEAALEKVSMGCVLACPGAGQDLPETTADFSAVAQEVATSGAEAVLVNGYLDGSALLTALAATDFDGPVYFSAVSSTDFVDVPADILARTFSIFPAVQSSEDFRARVSDWYALDSGGTVPTPFLSAESYDAVVLAALAAVRGGATDGDTIADNMGPVSGSEGGTQCATFRRCAALLEAGEEVVYRGVAVRGPFNEDNDLTEALFSTITFDETGASVRGENQVLGRQP
;
A
#
# COMPACT_ATOMS: atom_id res chain seq x y z
N MET A 1 -31.21 0.45 2.27
CA MET A 1 -30.76 -0.40 1.14
C MET A 1 -31.79 -1.51 0.92
N LEU A 2 -31.74 -2.20 -0.22
CA LEU A 2 -32.52 -3.42 -0.44
C LEU A 2 -31.82 -4.60 0.27
N GLN A 3 -32.60 -5.55 0.78
CA GLN A 3 -32.09 -6.76 1.42
C GLN A 3 -31.74 -7.82 0.36
N PRO A 4 -30.71 -8.67 0.55
CA PRO A 4 -30.49 -9.84 -0.29
C PRO A 4 -31.76 -10.71 -0.37
N GLY A 5 -32.08 -11.22 -1.57
CA GLY A 5 -33.33 -11.90 -1.88
C GLY A 5 -34.52 -10.98 -2.21
N SER A 6 -34.36 -9.65 -2.14
CA SER A 6 -35.35 -8.71 -2.69
C SER A 6 -35.46 -8.89 -4.21
N VAL A 7 -36.64 -8.64 -4.78
CA VAL A 7 -36.85 -8.69 -6.23
C VAL A 7 -37.08 -7.29 -6.77
N VAL A 8 -36.39 -6.93 -7.85
CA VAL A 8 -36.53 -5.66 -8.57
C VAL A 8 -36.75 -5.99 -10.05
N GLY A 9 -37.96 -5.77 -10.54
CA GLY A 9 -38.34 -6.23 -11.89
C GLY A 9 -38.20 -7.76 -12.01
N SER A 10 -37.37 -8.22 -12.96
CA SER A 10 -37.06 -9.64 -13.16
C SER A 10 -35.79 -10.12 -12.42
N TYR A 11 -35.20 -9.27 -11.58
CA TYR A 11 -33.89 -9.48 -10.97
C TYR A 11 -34.01 -9.77 -9.47
N GLU A 12 -33.34 -10.83 -9.02
CA GLU A 12 -33.16 -11.13 -7.59
C GLU A 12 -31.87 -10.48 -7.10
N VAL A 13 -31.98 -9.62 -6.08
CA VAL A 13 -30.92 -8.80 -5.53
C VAL A 13 -30.04 -9.63 -4.60
N GLY A 14 -28.72 -9.62 -4.82
CA GLY A 14 -27.73 -10.22 -3.94
C GLY A 14 -27.00 -9.16 -3.10
N GLU A 15 -25.68 -9.30 -2.99
CA GLU A 15 -24.80 -8.33 -2.33
C GLU A 15 -24.78 -6.96 -3.03
N SER A 16 -24.55 -5.89 -2.26
CA SER A 16 -24.19 -4.59 -2.84
C SER A 16 -22.73 -4.62 -3.29
N ILE A 17 -22.45 -4.07 -4.47
CA ILE A 17 -21.11 -4.02 -5.09
C ILE A 17 -20.67 -2.58 -5.39
N GLY A 18 -21.44 -1.57 -4.97
CA GLY A 18 -21.06 -0.17 -5.10
C GLY A 18 -22.15 0.80 -4.63
N HIS A 19 -21.74 1.91 -4.02
CA HIS A 19 -22.63 2.94 -3.49
C HIS A 19 -22.20 4.33 -4.01
N GLY A 20 -23.16 5.22 -4.22
CA GLY A 20 -22.87 6.62 -4.56
C GLY A 20 -24.10 7.52 -4.52
N GLY A 21 -23.91 8.83 -4.65
CA GLY A 21 -24.99 9.82 -4.46
C GLY A 21 -26.20 9.69 -5.39
N MET A 22 -26.11 8.88 -6.45
CA MET A 22 -27.22 8.59 -7.39
C MET A 22 -27.99 7.30 -7.08
N GLY A 23 -27.45 6.39 -6.27
CA GLY A 23 -28.05 5.09 -6.02
C GLY A 23 -27.05 4.01 -5.58
N VAL A 24 -27.53 2.76 -5.57
CA VAL A 24 -26.77 1.58 -5.13
C VAL A 24 -26.71 0.56 -6.26
N VAL A 25 -25.54 -0.04 -6.48
CA VAL A 25 -25.32 -1.11 -7.46
C VAL A 25 -25.23 -2.44 -6.73
N TYR A 26 -26.06 -3.40 -7.09
CA TYR A 26 -26.07 -4.75 -6.52
C TYR A 26 -25.59 -5.78 -7.55
N ARG A 27 -24.93 -6.85 -7.09
CA ARG A 27 -24.86 -8.08 -7.87
C ARG A 27 -26.25 -8.71 -7.83
N ALA A 28 -26.84 -8.98 -8.98
CA ALA A 28 -28.19 -9.55 -9.07
C ALA A 28 -28.26 -10.67 -10.11
N VAL A 29 -29.28 -11.52 -10.02
CA VAL A 29 -29.52 -12.62 -10.97
C VAL A 29 -30.85 -12.41 -11.69
N HIS A 30 -30.85 -12.45 -13.03
CA HIS A 30 -32.08 -12.46 -13.81
C HIS A 30 -32.78 -13.82 -13.66
N ARG A 31 -33.95 -13.84 -13.01
CA ARG A 31 -34.59 -15.06 -12.51
C ARG A 31 -34.95 -16.08 -13.61
N ASP A 32 -35.38 -15.60 -14.78
CA ASP A 32 -35.73 -16.49 -15.91
C ASP A 32 -34.54 -16.93 -16.79
N LEU A 33 -33.37 -16.31 -16.64
CA LEU A 33 -32.22 -16.48 -17.54
C LEU A 33 -30.96 -16.99 -16.83
N ASP A 34 -31.01 -17.12 -15.50
CA ASP A 34 -29.89 -17.47 -14.62
C ASP A 34 -28.60 -16.68 -14.92
N ARG A 35 -28.78 -15.40 -15.28
CA ARG A 35 -27.69 -14.50 -15.68
C ARG A 35 -27.38 -13.53 -14.55
N GLN A 36 -26.13 -13.53 -14.10
CA GLN A 36 -25.60 -12.48 -13.23
C GLN A 36 -25.50 -11.13 -13.97
N VAL A 37 -25.93 -10.07 -13.30
CA VAL A 37 -25.90 -8.68 -13.77
C VAL A 37 -25.44 -7.75 -12.64
N ALA A 38 -24.95 -6.57 -13.01
CA ALA A 38 -24.91 -5.45 -12.08
C ALA A 38 -26.26 -4.71 -12.19
N LEU A 39 -26.93 -4.48 -11.07
CA LEU A 39 -28.24 -3.83 -11.00
C LEU A 39 -28.13 -2.52 -10.21
N LYS A 40 -28.11 -1.39 -10.91
CA LYS A 40 -28.07 -0.06 -10.30
C LYS A 40 -29.50 0.41 -10.03
N VAL A 41 -29.84 0.56 -8.75
CA VAL A 41 -31.13 1.09 -8.28
C VAL A 41 -30.93 2.53 -7.84
N LEU A 42 -31.63 3.46 -8.49
CA LEU A 42 -31.51 4.89 -8.22
C LEU A 42 -32.23 5.26 -6.92
N ALA A 43 -31.67 6.24 -6.21
CA ALA A 43 -32.23 6.69 -4.94
C ALA A 43 -33.58 7.44 -5.13
N PRO A 44 -34.51 7.40 -4.16
CA PRO A 44 -35.90 7.87 -4.35
C PRO A 44 -36.04 9.36 -4.74
N GLN A 45 -35.06 10.20 -4.43
CA GLN A 45 -35.07 11.61 -4.85
C GLN A 45 -35.03 11.81 -6.38
N PHE A 46 -34.62 10.78 -7.14
CA PHE A 46 -34.55 10.82 -8.61
C PHE A 46 -35.81 10.29 -9.31
N SER A 47 -36.75 9.66 -8.59
CA SER A 47 -37.95 9.07 -9.21
C SER A 47 -39.20 9.96 -9.18
N GLY A 48 -39.18 11.04 -8.38
CA GLY A 48 -40.30 11.98 -8.25
C GLY A 48 -40.51 12.93 -9.44
N ASP A 49 -39.57 13.02 -10.39
CA ASP A 49 -39.65 13.88 -11.57
C ASP A 49 -39.96 13.06 -12.84
N GLU A 50 -41.13 13.31 -13.42
CA GLU A 50 -41.64 12.66 -14.63
C GLU A 50 -40.77 12.91 -15.87
N ASP A 51 -40.24 14.13 -16.02
CA ASP A 51 -39.42 14.53 -17.16
C ASP A 51 -37.99 14.01 -17.01
N TYR A 52 -37.47 13.92 -15.78
CA TYR A 52 -36.26 13.19 -15.47
C TYR A 52 -36.39 11.70 -15.82
N ARG A 53 -37.43 11.03 -15.31
CA ARG A 53 -37.68 9.61 -15.60
C ARG A 53 -37.77 9.33 -17.10
N ARG A 54 -38.47 10.18 -17.85
CA ARG A 54 -38.62 10.03 -19.30
C ARG A 54 -37.29 10.18 -20.04
N ARG A 55 -36.42 11.11 -19.60
CA ARG A 55 -35.05 11.29 -20.10
C ARG A 55 -34.19 10.08 -19.78
N PHE A 56 -34.15 9.65 -18.52
CA PHE A 56 -33.42 8.48 -18.04
C PHE A 56 -33.72 7.22 -18.88
N LEU A 57 -35.01 6.87 -19.01
CA LEU A 57 -35.43 5.72 -19.81
C LEU A 57 -35.18 5.89 -21.31
N SER A 58 -35.10 7.11 -21.83
CA SER A 58 -34.77 7.36 -23.23
C SER A 58 -33.27 7.18 -23.50
N GLU A 59 -32.41 7.73 -22.65
CA GLU A 59 -30.95 7.67 -22.80
C GLU A 59 -30.42 6.25 -22.53
N ALA A 60 -30.97 5.55 -21.53
CA ALA A 60 -30.72 4.12 -21.32
C ALA A 60 -31.12 3.25 -22.55
N ARG A 61 -32.22 3.58 -23.24
CA ARG A 61 -32.65 2.89 -24.48
C ARG A 61 -31.79 3.21 -25.71
N THR A 62 -31.03 4.31 -25.70
CA THR A 62 -30.03 4.60 -26.73
C THR A 62 -28.77 3.80 -26.45
N LEU A 63 -28.29 3.81 -25.20
CA LEU A 63 -27.13 3.05 -24.75
C LEU A 63 -27.32 1.52 -24.86
N ALA A 64 -28.53 1.00 -24.63
CA ALA A 64 -28.86 -0.42 -24.84
C ALA A 64 -28.83 -0.86 -26.32
N ARG A 65 -28.70 0.07 -27.28
CA ARG A 65 -28.55 -0.22 -28.73
C ARG A 65 -27.13 -0.02 -29.23
N LEU A 66 -26.21 0.43 -28.37
CA LEU A 66 -24.83 0.68 -28.76
C LEU A 66 -24.02 -0.61 -28.80
N GLU A 67 -23.59 -1.00 -30.00
CA GLU A 67 -22.71 -2.14 -30.22
C GLU A 67 -21.25 -1.69 -30.05
N SER A 68 -20.70 -1.83 -28.83
CA SER A 68 -19.27 -1.60 -28.56
C SER A 68 -18.74 -2.57 -27.52
N ASN A 69 -17.54 -3.11 -27.76
CA ASN A 69 -16.84 -3.98 -26.81
C ASN A 69 -16.20 -3.21 -25.63
N HIS A 70 -16.32 -1.88 -25.62
CA HIS A 70 -15.71 -0.97 -24.65
C HIS A 70 -16.73 -0.07 -23.93
N ILE A 71 -18.01 -0.42 -24.00
CA ILE A 71 -19.09 0.14 -23.18
C ILE A 71 -19.69 -1.02 -22.38
N VAL A 72 -20.04 -0.79 -21.11
CA VAL A 72 -20.80 -1.76 -20.31
C VAL A 72 -22.19 -1.94 -20.94
N ALA A 73 -22.49 -3.15 -21.42
CA ALA A 73 -23.78 -3.42 -22.08
C ALA A 73 -24.95 -3.26 -21.11
N ILE A 74 -25.96 -2.48 -21.51
CA ILE A 74 -27.23 -2.34 -20.77
C ILE A 74 -28.20 -3.43 -21.26
N TYR A 75 -28.75 -4.21 -20.34
CA TYR A 75 -29.68 -5.30 -20.66
C TYR A 75 -31.14 -4.89 -20.47
N ASP A 76 -31.45 -4.11 -19.42
CA ASP A 76 -32.80 -3.64 -19.13
C ASP A 76 -32.77 -2.32 -18.33
N ALA A 77 -33.85 -1.54 -18.43
CA ALA A 77 -34.05 -0.29 -17.70
C ALA A 77 -35.53 -0.07 -17.42
N GLY A 78 -35.89 0.14 -16.15
CA GLY A 78 -37.29 0.19 -15.74
C GLY A 78 -37.54 0.91 -14.42
N GLU A 79 -38.75 0.72 -13.89
CA GLU A 79 -39.20 1.22 -12.60
C GLU A 79 -39.77 0.06 -11.79
N HIS A 80 -39.45 0.00 -10.51
CA HIS A 80 -39.99 -0.96 -9.56
C HIS A 80 -40.29 -0.24 -8.24
N GLU A 81 -41.54 -0.35 -7.75
CA GLU A 81 -42.01 0.28 -6.50
C GLU A 81 -41.66 1.78 -6.36
N GLY A 82 -41.66 2.52 -7.49
CA GLY A 82 -41.31 3.93 -7.51
C GLY A 82 -39.82 4.23 -7.45
N SER A 83 -38.94 3.24 -7.64
CA SER A 83 -37.49 3.43 -7.84
C SER A 83 -37.09 3.03 -9.26
N LEU A 84 -36.24 3.84 -9.90
CA LEU A 84 -35.70 3.52 -11.22
C LEU A 84 -34.54 2.52 -11.09
N TYR A 85 -34.43 1.59 -12.04
CA TYR A 85 -33.32 0.64 -12.08
C TYR A 85 -32.71 0.51 -13.47
N LEU A 86 -31.44 0.10 -13.50
CA LEU A 86 -30.67 -0.19 -14.69
C LEU A 86 -29.93 -1.53 -14.48
N ALA A 87 -30.28 -2.54 -15.28
CA ALA A 87 -29.59 -3.82 -15.28
C ALA A 87 -28.55 -3.85 -16.41
N MET A 88 -27.30 -4.11 -16.05
CA MET A 88 -26.14 -4.00 -16.95
C MET A 88 -25.18 -5.17 -16.80
N GLN A 89 -24.25 -5.29 -17.74
CA GLN A 89 -23.17 -6.27 -17.71
C GLN A 89 -22.36 -6.17 -16.40
N LEU A 90 -22.31 -7.27 -15.65
CA LEU A 90 -21.37 -7.40 -14.54
C LEU A 90 -19.94 -7.51 -15.10
N VAL A 91 -19.06 -6.63 -14.61
CA VAL A 91 -17.61 -6.66 -14.83
C VAL A 91 -16.96 -6.87 -13.46
N THR A 92 -16.00 -7.78 -13.38
CA THR A 92 -15.62 -8.46 -12.13
C THR A 92 -14.27 -8.06 -11.57
N ASP A 93 -13.40 -7.46 -12.38
CA ASP A 93 -11.96 -7.37 -12.05
C ASP A 93 -11.57 -5.93 -11.65
N GLY A 94 -12.54 -5.23 -11.05
CA GLY A 94 -12.42 -3.87 -10.54
C GLY A 94 -12.51 -2.77 -11.61
N ASP A 95 -12.19 -1.56 -11.17
CA ASP A 95 -12.11 -0.33 -11.97
C ASP A 95 -10.67 0.21 -12.03
N LEU A 96 -10.43 1.16 -12.94
CA LEU A 96 -9.11 1.74 -13.18
C LEU A 96 -8.60 2.58 -11.99
N SER A 97 -9.47 3.13 -11.15
CA SER A 97 -9.05 3.83 -9.92
C SER A 97 -8.55 2.85 -8.88
N SER A 98 -9.27 1.73 -8.70
CA SER A 98 -8.83 0.60 -7.87
C SER A 98 -7.53 -0.03 -8.42
N TRP A 99 -7.38 -0.10 -9.74
CA TRP A 99 -6.14 -0.55 -10.38
C TRP A 99 -4.98 0.42 -10.10
N SER A 100 -5.14 1.72 -10.33
CA SER A 100 -4.10 2.72 -10.10
C SER A 100 -3.71 2.86 -8.62
N ARG A 101 -4.64 2.65 -7.67
CA ARG A 101 -4.30 2.56 -6.24
C ARG A 101 -3.44 1.33 -5.92
N ARG A 102 -3.63 0.21 -6.63
CA ARG A 102 -2.93 -1.07 -6.37
C ARG A 102 -1.59 -1.19 -7.07
N PHE A 103 -1.44 -0.60 -8.25
CA PHE A 103 -0.28 -0.80 -9.13
C PHE A 103 0.43 0.51 -9.52
N GLY A 104 -0.02 1.66 -9.01
CA GLY A 104 0.59 2.95 -9.25
C GLY A 104 0.48 3.45 -10.70
N PRO A 105 1.44 4.28 -11.16
CA PRO A 105 1.50 4.78 -12.52
C PRO A 105 1.71 3.67 -13.57
N MET A 106 0.94 3.72 -14.65
CA MET A 106 1.01 2.77 -15.76
C MET A 106 2.17 3.09 -16.71
N ALA A 107 2.88 2.05 -17.14
CA ALA A 107 3.77 2.12 -18.29
C ALA A 107 3.03 2.73 -19.50
N PRO A 108 3.61 3.70 -20.25
CA PRO A 108 2.83 4.49 -21.21
C PRO A 108 2.20 3.68 -22.35
N VAL A 109 2.81 2.55 -22.74
CA VAL A 109 2.23 1.61 -23.71
C VAL A 109 0.90 1.03 -23.22
N MET A 110 0.78 0.71 -21.93
CA MET A 110 -0.46 0.18 -21.35
C MET A 110 -1.49 1.29 -21.12
N ALA A 111 -1.06 2.45 -20.64
CA ALA A 111 -1.93 3.63 -20.52
C ALA A 111 -2.53 4.02 -21.88
N LEU A 112 -1.75 4.02 -22.96
CA LEU A 112 -2.23 4.31 -24.32
C LEU A 112 -3.18 3.22 -24.86
N ASP A 113 -2.93 1.94 -24.60
CA ASP A 113 -3.84 0.87 -25.01
C ASP A 113 -5.19 0.96 -24.29
N LEU A 114 -5.19 1.13 -22.97
CA LEU A 114 -6.41 1.31 -22.19
C LEU A 114 -7.14 2.61 -22.58
N LEU A 115 -6.41 3.72 -22.81
CA LEU A 115 -7.00 4.95 -23.33
C LEU A 115 -7.65 4.73 -24.69
N ARG A 116 -6.99 3.98 -25.60
CA ARG A 116 -7.52 3.66 -26.93
C ARG A 116 -8.79 2.84 -26.84
N GLN A 117 -8.86 1.87 -25.93
CA GLN A 117 -10.05 1.08 -25.66
C GLN A 117 -11.20 1.97 -25.16
N VAL A 118 -10.96 2.80 -24.14
CA VAL A 118 -11.95 3.77 -23.61
C VAL A 118 -12.42 4.76 -24.69
N THR A 119 -11.48 5.30 -25.48
CA THR A 119 -11.78 6.24 -26.58
C THR A 119 -12.60 5.57 -27.69
N THR A 120 -12.42 4.26 -27.93
CA THR A 120 -13.23 3.49 -28.89
C THR A 120 -14.67 3.36 -28.38
N GLY A 121 -14.87 3.13 -27.08
CA GLY A 121 -16.20 3.20 -26.45
C GLY A 121 -16.81 4.59 -26.59
N LEU A 122 -16.07 5.63 -26.21
CA LEU A 122 -16.51 7.02 -26.26
C LEU A 122 -16.90 7.48 -27.67
N ALA A 123 -16.13 7.10 -28.70
CA ALA A 123 -16.42 7.41 -30.09
C ALA A 123 -17.77 6.83 -30.54
N ALA A 124 -18.04 5.56 -30.21
CA ALA A 124 -19.33 4.94 -30.52
C ALA A 124 -20.50 5.68 -29.85
N ALA A 125 -20.33 6.09 -28.59
CA ALA A 125 -21.35 6.87 -27.88
C ALA A 125 -21.58 8.25 -28.51
N HIS A 126 -20.51 8.96 -28.87
CA HIS A 126 -20.56 10.26 -29.54
C HIS A 126 -21.25 10.17 -30.91
N ASP A 127 -20.96 9.13 -31.70
CA ASP A 127 -21.62 8.87 -32.99
C ASP A 127 -23.13 8.57 -32.84
N ALA A 128 -23.54 7.98 -31.71
CA ALA A 128 -24.94 7.79 -31.33
C ALA A 128 -25.59 9.03 -30.67
N GLY A 129 -24.87 10.15 -30.55
CA GLY A 129 -25.36 11.39 -29.95
C GLY A 129 -25.43 11.39 -28.42
N VAL A 130 -24.74 10.46 -27.74
CA VAL A 130 -24.69 10.36 -26.27
C VAL A 130 -23.36 10.90 -25.75
N LEU A 131 -23.40 11.76 -24.73
CA LEU A 131 -22.22 12.25 -24.02
C LEU A 131 -22.00 11.47 -22.73
N HIS A 132 -20.75 11.30 -22.30
CA HIS A 132 -20.45 10.59 -21.05
C HIS A 132 -20.68 11.46 -19.82
N ARG A 133 -20.19 12.72 -19.86
CA ARG A 133 -20.31 13.75 -18.81
C ARG A 133 -19.51 13.52 -17.52
N ASP A 134 -19.19 12.26 -17.18
CA ASP A 134 -18.47 11.88 -15.94
C ASP A 134 -17.31 10.90 -16.22
N ILE A 135 -16.36 11.25 -17.11
CA ILE A 135 -15.20 10.38 -17.40
C ILE A 135 -14.16 10.53 -16.28
N LYS A 136 -13.90 9.44 -15.56
CA LYS A 136 -12.89 9.33 -14.49
C LYS A 136 -12.47 7.88 -14.31
N ALA A 137 -11.39 7.63 -13.58
CA ALA A 137 -10.82 6.29 -13.43
C ALA A 137 -11.83 5.27 -12.82
N SER A 138 -12.65 5.68 -11.85
CA SER A 138 -13.67 4.80 -11.25
C SER A 138 -14.83 4.42 -12.18
N ASN A 139 -15.00 5.12 -13.30
CA ASN A 139 -16.01 4.81 -14.33
C ASN A 139 -15.42 3.98 -15.51
N VAL A 140 -14.20 3.47 -15.37
CA VAL A 140 -13.55 2.59 -16.35
C VAL A 140 -13.33 1.22 -15.71
N LEU A 141 -14.20 0.26 -16.01
CA LEU A 141 -14.13 -1.10 -15.47
C LEU A 141 -13.15 -1.96 -16.28
N LEU A 142 -12.43 -2.84 -15.61
CA LEU A 142 -11.44 -3.73 -16.20
C LEU A 142 -11.91 -5.19 -16.19
N ARG A 143 -11.49 -5.94 -17.22
CA ARG A 143 -11.60 -7.40 -17.26
C ARG A 143 -10.31 -8.01 -17.80
N ARG A 144 -9.73 -8.97 -17.09
CA ARG A 144 -8.71 -9.87 -17.61
C ARG A 144 -9.40 -10.94 -18.45
N LEU A 145 -8.97 -11.09 -19.69
CA LEU A 145 -9.50 -12.09 -20.62
C LEU A 145 -8.71 -13.41 -20.50
N PRO A 146 -9.27 -14.56 -20.94
CA PRO A 146 -8.57 -15.86 -20.89
C PRO A 146 -7.30 -15.95 -21.74
N ASP A 147 -7.06 -14.99 -22.65
CA ASP A 147 -5.83 -14.85 -23.43
C ASP A 147 -4.77 -13.96 -22.75
N GLY A 148 -5.03 -13.51 -21.51
CA GLY A 148 -4.16 -12.64 -20.72
C GLY A 148 -4.34 -11.15 -20.99
N ALA A 149 -5.11 -10.75 -22.01
CA ALA A 149 -5.29 -9.33 -22.33
C ALA A 149 -6.28 -8.63 -21.36
N THR A 150 -5.97 -7.38 -20.98
CA THR A 150 -6.89 -6.55 -20.21
C THR A 150 -7.84 -5.78 -21.14
N ARG A 151 -9.14 -5.88 -20.90
CA ARG A 151 -10.18 -5.12 -21.60
C ARG A 151 -10.81 -4.06 -20.70
N ALA A 152 -10.82 -2.81 -21.17
CA ALA A 152 -11.51 -1.70 -20.53
C ALA A 152 -12.95 -1.55 -21.05
N TYR A 153 -13.87 -1.23 -20.14
CA TYR A 153 -15.28 -0.91 -20.39
C TYR A 153 -15.64 0.41 -19.72
N LEU A 154 -16.17 1.35 -20.49
CA LEU A 154 -16.72 2.60 -19.97
C LEU A 154 -18.12 2.35 -19.38
N CYS A 155 -18.34 2.75 -18.12
CA CYS A 155 -19.60 2.60 -17.39
C CYS A 155 -20.11 3.96 -16.89
N ASP A 156 -21.35 4.00 -16.37
CA ASP A 156 -21.91 5.20 -15.74
C ASP A 156 -21.87 6.49 -16.59
N PHE A 157 -22.24 6.33 -17.88
CA PHE A 157 -22.73 7.42 -18.70
C PHE A 157 -23.76 8.24 -17.91
N GLY A 158 -23.67 9.58 -17.98
CA GLY A 158 -24.47 10.54 -17.20
C GLY A 158 -25.96 10.61 -17.55
N ILE A 159 -26.63 9.48 -17.74
CA ILE A 159 -28.08 9.25 -17.90
C ILE A 159 -28.89 9.99 -16.80
N ALA A 160 -28.26 10.16 -15.63
CA ALA A 160 -28.81 10.79 -14.44
C ALA A 160 -28.51 12.30 -14.29
N GLN A 161 -27.78 12.94 -15.22
CA GLN A 161 -27.29 14.32 -15.10
C GLN A 161 -27.92 15.32 -16.09
N THR A 162 -28.93 14.93 -16.87
CA THR A 162 -29.36 15.71 -18.05
C THR A 162 -30.37 16.83 -17.78
N ALA A 163 -29.88 18.07 -17.90
CA ALA A 163 -30.62 19.34 -18.11
C ALA A 163 -31.49 19.84 -16.92
N ASP A 164 -30.83 20.36 -15.89
CA ASP A 164 -30.56 21.82 -15.78
C ASP A 164 -29.36 22.04 -14.85
N ASP A 165 -28.46 22.99 -15.16
CA ASP A 165 -27.21 23.19 -14.41
C ASP A 165 -27.49 23.64 -12.96
N SER A 166 -27.45 22.68 -12.03
CA SER A 166 -27.40 22.94 -10.59
C SER A 166 -26.42 21.98 -9.88
N HIS A 167 -25.15 22.05 -10.28
CA HIS A 167 -24.00 21.71 -9.41
C HIS A 167 -23.91 22.62 -8.16
N THR A 168 -24.88 23.52 -7.97
CA THR A 168 -25.05 24.46 -6.85
C THR A 168 -26.04 23.97 -5.77
N ARG A 169 -26.44 22.69 -5.77
CA ARG A 169 -27.10 22.06 -4.61
C ARG A 169 -26.13 21.07 -3.96
N THR A 170 -25.80 21.38 -2.71
CA THR A 170 -24.98 20.62 -1.74
C THR A 170 -25.05 19.10 -1.93
N GLY A 171 -23.88 18.46 -2.07
CA GLY A 171 -23.77 16.99 -2.16
C GLY A 171 -23.12 16.44 -3.44
N ALA A 172 -22.24 17.20 -4.11
CA ALA A 172 -21.36 16.60 -5.12
C ALA A 172 -20.35 15.67 -4.43
N VAL A 173 -20.13 14.47 -4.99
CA VAL A 173 -19.14 13.52 -4.43
C VAL A 173 -17.73 14.01 -4.76
N VAL A 174 -16.94 14.19 -3.70
CA VAL A 174 -15.50 14.51 -3.72
C VAL A 174 -14.81 13.65 -4.76
N GLY A 175 -14.05 14.28 -5.68
CA GLY A 175 -13.35 13.62 -6.78
C GLY A 175 -13.93 13.85 -8.18
N THR A 176 -15.19 14.28 -8.34
CA THR A 176 -15.73 14.60 -9.69
C THR A 176 -15.11 15.88 -10.29
N TRP A 177 -14.74 16.85 -9.44
CA TRP A 177 -14.16 18.13 -9.87
C TRP A 177 -12.79 17.99 -10.56
N ALA A 178 -11.98 17.01 -10.18
CA ALA A 178 -10.61 16.82 -10.67
C ALA A 178 -10.51 16.27 -12.12
N TYR A 179 -11.64 15.93 -12.74
CA TYR A 179 -11.75 15.56 -14.15
C TYR A 179 -12.57 16.57 -14.97
N LEU A 180 -13.16 17.57 -14.31
CA LEU A 180 -14.19 18.42 -14.91
C LEU A 180 -13.58 19.49 -15.84
N ALA A 181 -14.19 19.71 -17.01
CA ALA A 181 -13.64 20.60 -18.03
C ALA A 181 -13.74 22.10 -17.65
N PRO A 182 -12.79 22.96 -18.06
CA PRO A 182 -12.75 24.40 -17.73
C PRO A 182 -14.04 25.17 -18.00
N GLU A 183 -14.78 24.80 -19.05
CA GLU A 183 -16.07 25.39 -19.40
C GLU A 183 -17.22 24.93 -18.50
N ARG A 184 -17.19 23.69 -17.98
CA ARG A 184 -18.20 23.15 -17.05
C ARG A 184 -18.16 23.87 -15.71
N HIS A 185 -16.97 24.18 -15.19
CA HIS A 185 -16.78 25.02 -13.98
C HIS A 185 -17.40 26.42 -14.12
N ARG A 186 -17.61 26.90 -15.37
CA ARG A 186 -18.25 28.18 -15.69
C ARG A 186 -19.76 28.05 -15.98
N GLY A 187 -20.36 26.87 -15.72
CA GLY A 187 -21.77 26.60 -16.00
C GLY A 187 -22.10 26.45 -17.48
N VAL A 188 -21.13 26.16 -18.35
CA VAL A 188 -21.41 25.81 -19.76
C VAL A 188 -21.86 24.35 -19.81
N PRO A 189 -22.93 23.99 -20.55
CA PRO A 189 -23.35 22.60 -20.73
C PRO A 189 -22.26 21.68 -21.29
N ALA A 190 -22.30 20.40 -20.91
CA ALA A 190 -21.34 19.40 -21.40
C ALA A 190 -21.42 19.21 -22.93
N SER A 191 -20.25 18.97 -23.53
CA SER A 191 -20.08 18.76 -24.97
C SER A 191 -19.08 17.62 -25.22
N VAL A 192 -18.95 17.19 -26.48
CA VAL A 192 -17.88 16.26 -26.92
C VAL A 192 -16.50 16.76 -26.46
N SER A 193 -16.22 18.06 -26.61
CA SER A 193 -14.94 18.66 -26.21
C SER A 193 -14.69 18.59 -24.69
N SER A 194 -15.75 18.52 -23.89
CA SER A 194 -15.67 18.37 -22.42
C SER A 194 -15.34 16.92 -22.02
N ASP A 195 -15.94 15.92 -22.69
CA ASP A 195 -15.57 14.52 -22.52
C ASP A 195 -14.10 14.28 -22.93
N LEU A 196 -13.64 14.90 -24.03
CA LEU A 196 -12.24 14.77 -24.48
C LEU A 196 -11.22 15.44 -23.53
N TYR A 197 -11.62 16.50 -22.81
CA TYR A 197 -10.78 17.06 -21.75
C TYR A 197 -10.63 16.08 -20.57
N ALA A 198 -11.74 15.49 -20.11
CA ALA A 198 -11.74 14.51 -19.04
C ALA A 198 -10.97 13.23 -19.42
N LEU A 199 -10.99 12.84 -20.69
CA LEU A 199 -10.13 11.78 -21.25
C LEU A 199 -8.62 12.15 -21.17
N GLY A 200 -8.28 13.43 -21.31
CA GLY A 200 -6.92 13.95 -21.04
C GLY A 200 -6.54 13.88 -19.57
N CYS A 201 -7.46 14.20 -18.65
CA CYS A 201 -7.27 14.03 -17.21
C CYS A 201 -7.04 12.55 -16.85
N LEU A 202 -7.80 11.65 -17.48
CA LEU A 202 -7.66 10.20 -17.33
C LEU A 202 -6.30 9.69 -17.82
N LEU A 203 -5.81 10.15 -18.98
CA LEU A 203 -4.48 9.80 -19.46
C LEU A 203 -3.39 10.27 -18.49
N TRP A 204 -3.49 11.50 -17.99
CA TRP A 204 -2.55 12.02 -17.01
C TRP A 204 -2.56 11.18 -15.71
N ALA A 205 -3.75 10.84 -15.20
CA ALA A 205 -3.91 10.00 -14.02
C ALA A 205 -3.32 8.60 -14.21
N MET A 206 -3.53 7.97 -15.37
CA MET A 206 -2.88 6.69 -15.68
C MET A 206 -1.35 6.80 -15.70
N LEU A 207 -0.79 7.88 -16.26
CA LEU A 207 0.67 8.02 -16.43
C LEU A 207 1.41 8.51 -15.18
N THR A 208 0.72 9.04 -14.18
CA THR A 208 1.34 9.70 -13.01
C THR A 208 0.75 9.27 -11.66
N GLY A 209 -0.32 8.47 -11.64
CA GLY A 209 -1.05 8.08 -10.42
C GLY A 209 -1.95 9.18 -9.85
N ARG A 210 -1.79 10.45 -10.26
CA ARG A 210 -2.49 11.63 -9.70
C ARG A 210 -3.23 12.41 -10.78
N THR A 211 -4.25 13.21 -10.43
CA THR A 211 -4.96 14.07 -11.40
C THR A 211 -4.07 15.23 -11.90
N PRO A 212 -4.35 15.83 -13.08
CA PRO A 212 -3.48 16.88 -13.65
C PRO A 212 -3.43 18.16 -12.79
N TYR A 213 -4.41 18.35 -11.92
CA TYR A 213 -4.44 19.40 -10.93
C TYR A 213 -4.89 18.81 -9.60
N GLN A 214 -4.30 19.34 -8.52
CA GLN A 214 -4.62 19.05 -7.13
C GLN A 214 -4.82 20.40 -6.41
N GLY A 215 -5.46 20.38 -5.24
CA GLY A 215 -5.76 21.56 -4.42
C GLY A 215 -6.60 21.13 -3.22
N SER A 216 -6.51 21.87 -2.12
CA SER A 216 -7.17 21.51 -0.84
C SER A 216 -8.69 21.67 -0.91
N THR A 217 -9.19 22.49 -1.84
CA THR A 217 -10.62 22.74 -2.03
C THR A 217 -11.08 22.48 -3.46
N GLU A 218 -12.37 22.15 -3.63
CA GLU A 218 -13.02 22.04 -4.95
C GLU A 218 -12.85 23.32 -5.79
N MET A 219 -12.82 24.48 -5.12
CA MET A 219 -12.64 25.79 -5.75
C MET A 219 -11.21 25.99 -6.28
N GLU A 220 -10.19 25.54 -5.56
CA GLU A 220 -8.80 25.55 -6.05
C GLU A 220 -8.62 24.64 -7.25
N VAL A 221 -9.12 23.40 -7.18
CA VAL A 221 -9.08 22.46 -8.32
C VAL A 221 -9.81 23.06 -9.53
N ALA A 222 -10.98 23.68 -9.34
CA ALA A 222 -11.69 24.39 -10.41
C ALA A 222 -10.87 25.57 -10.98
N LEU A 223 -10.22 26.37 -10.14
CA LEU A 223 -9.37 27.48 -10.56
C LEU A 223 -8.11 27.01 -11.31
N ALA A 224 -7.50 25.90 -10.88
CA ALA A 224 -6.37 25.28 -11.55
C ALA A 224 -6.80 24.71 -12.91
N HIS A 225 -7.92 23.99 -12.98
CA HIS A 225 -8.52 23.56 -14.25
C HIS A 225 -8.78 24.75 -15.18
N MET A 226 -9.24 25.89 -14.67
CA MET A 226 -9.50 27.08 -15.50
C MET A 226 -8.25 27.84 -15.95
N ASN A 227 -7.19 27.92 -15.14
CA ASN A 227 -6.12 28.92 -15.30
C ASN A 227 -4.68 28.37 -15.28
N ALA A 228 -4.43 27.22 -14.65
CA ALA A 228 -3.08 26.67 -14.54
C ALA A 228 -2.57 26.15 -15.91
N PRO A 229 -1.24 26.16 -16.15
CA PRO A 229 -0.67 25.59 -17.39
C PRO A 229 -1.02 24.11 -17.52
N VAL A 230 -1.01 23.58 -18.75
CA VAL A 230 -1.15 22.13 -18.95
C VAL A 230 0.09 21.43 -18.39
N PRO A 231 -0.03 20.44 -17.49
CA PRO A 231 1.11 19.71 -16.95
C PRO A 231 1.92 19.02 -18.05
N GLN A 232 3.19 18.77 -17.77
CA GLN A 232 4.12 18.12 -18.70
C GLN A 232 4.84 17.00 -17.96
N LEU A 233 4.86 15.81 -18.56
CA LEU A 233 5.68 14.69 -18.10
C LEU A 233 7.18 15.07 -18.22
N PRO A 234 8.01 14.70 -17.23
CA PRO A 234 9.42 15.06 -17.21
C PRO A 234 10.22 14.31 -18.27
N GLY A 235 11.33 14.91 -18.70
CA GLY A 235 12.29 14.28 -19.62
C GLY A 235 12.14 14.70 -21.09
N GLY A 236 13.04 14.16 -21.92
CA GLY A 236 13.26 14.59 -23.31
C GLY A 236 13.25 13.46 -24.34
N THR A 237 12.64 12.31 -24.03
CA THR A 237 12.52 11.20 -25.00
C THR A 237 11.49 11.53 -26.10
N THR A 238 11.51 10.78 -27.20
CA THR A 238 10.50 10.94 -28.26
C THR A 238 9.11 10.53 -27.79
N GLU A 239 9.03 9.50 -26.95
CA GLU A 239 7.83 9.07 -26.24
C GLU A 239 7.24 10.18 -25.36
N VAL A 240 8.04 10.75 -24.44
CA VAL A 240 7.58 11.83 -23.54
C VAL A 240 7.10 13.04 -24.34
N ARG A 241 7.80 13.43 -25.41
CA ARG A 241 7.33 14.51 -26.31
C ARG A 241 6.00 14.19 -26.98
N ALA A 242 5.78 12.94 -27.41
CA ALA A 242 4.56 12.53 -28.08
C ALA A 242 3.36 12.49 -27.11
N LEU A 243 3.57 11.97 -25.89
CA LEU A 243 2.60 11.99 -24.79
C LEU A 243 2.25 13.43 -24.38
N ASN A 244 3.24 14.28 -24.16
CA ASN A 244 3.04 15.69 -23.82
C ASN A 244 2.30 16.46 -24.92
N HIS A 245 2.51 16.12 -26.20
CA HIS A 245 1.75 16.71 -27.31
C HIS A 245 0.27 16.29 -27.30
N LEU A 246 -0.01 15.01 -27.03
CA LEU A 246 -1.38 14.51 -26.91
C LEU A 246 -2.10 15.14 -25.70
N LEU A 247 -1.44 15.16 -24.54
CA LEU A 247 -1.94 15.81 -23.31
C LEU A 247 -2.24 17.30 -23.54
N ALA A 248 -1.31 18.05 -24.17
CA ALA A 248 -1.51 19.46 -24.49
C ALA A 248 -2.75 19.73 -25.36
N ARG A 249 -3.09 18.81 -26.27
CA ARG A 249 -4.25 18.93 -27.17
C ARG A 249 -5.56 18.41 -26.58
N LEU A 250 -5.53 17.54 -25.58
CA LEU A 250 -6.72 17.14 -24.82
C LEU A 250 -7.04 18.16 -23.71
N LEU A 251 -6.03 18.67 -23.01
CA LEU A 251 -6.15 19.54 -21.85
C LEU A 251 -6.12 21.05 -22.16
N ASP A 252 -6.24 21.45 -23.45
CA ASP A 252 -6.31 22.88 -23.80
C ASP A 252 -7.50 23.56 -23.10
N LYS A 253 -7.26 24.75 -22.55
CA LYS A 253 -8.27 25.50 -21.79
C LYS A 253 -9.39 26.05 -22.66
N ASP A 254 -9.15 26.22 -23.96
CA ASP A 254 -10.13 26.58 -24.96
C ASP A 254 -10.68 25.31 -25.64
N PRO A 255 -11.98 24.98 -25.47
CA PRO A 255 -12.59 23.79 -26.09
C PRO A 255 -12.56 23.81 -27.63
N ALA A 256 -12.35 24.97 -28.27
CA ALA A 256 -12.22 25.09 -29.73
C ALA A 256 -10.80 24.77 -30.25
N ARG A 257 -9.79 24.69 -29.37
CA ARG A 257 -8.41 24.29 -29.71
C ARG A 257 -8.10 22.82 -29.39
N ARG A 258 -9.01 22.13 -28.69
CA ARG A 258 -8.91 20.69 -28.43
C ARG A 258 -9.09 19.88 -29.72
N ILE A 259 -8.73 18.60 -29.63
CA ILE A 259 -9.00 17.60 -30.68
C ILE A 259 -10.53 17.53 -30.96
N ALA A 260 -10.94 17.46 -32.23
CA ALA A 260 -12.34 17.75 -32.58
C ALA A 260 -13.34 16.59 -32.33
N SER A 261 -12.86 15.34 -32.27
CA SER A 261 -13.69 14.18 -31.93
C SER A 261 -12.88 13.02 -31.36
N ALA A 262 -13.55 12.08 -30.66
CA ALA A 262 -12.90 10.86 -30.16
C ALA A 262 -12.26 10.02 -31.29
N GLY A 263 -12.86 10.00 -32.49
CA GLY A 263 -12.27 9.35 -33.67
C GLY A 263 -10.99 10.03 -34.18
N GLU A 264 -10.80 11.32 -33.93
CA GLU A 264 -9.50 11.97 -34.12
C GLU A 264 -8.50 11.58 -33.03
N VAL A 265 -8.92 11.53 -31.77
CA VAL A 265 -8.07 11.12 -30.64
C VAL A 265 -7.52 9.70 -30.84
N LEU A 266 -8.32 8.76 -31.35
CA LEU A 266 -7.84 7.42 -31.71
C LEU A 266 -6.66 7.45 -32.69
N ARG A 267 -6.71 8.31 -33.71
CA ARG A 267 -5.61 8.45 -34.68
C ARG A 267 -4.35 9.05 -34.05
N GLU A 268 -4.51 10.00 -33.12
CA GLU A 268 -3.38 10.56 -32.39
C GLU A 268 -2.76 9.50 -31.46
N ILE A 269 -3.57 8.71 -30.74
CA ILE A 269 -3.11 7.60 -29.91
C ILE A 269 -2.36 6.55 -30.74
N ASP A 270 -2.91 6.12 -31.88
CA ASP A 270 -2.24 5.17 -32.79
C ASP A 270 -0.90 5.74 -33.30
N GLY A 271 -0.84 7.06 -33.57
CA GLY A 271 0.40 7.76 -33.94
C GLY A 271 1.43 7.82 -32.81
N VAL A 272 1.01 8.08 -31.57
CA VAL A 272 1.88 8.05 -30.38
C VAL A 272 2.39 6.63 -30.14
N MET A 273 1.52 5.60 -30.16
CA MET A 273 1.93 4.20 -29.97
C MET A 273 2.96 3.74 -31.02
N ALA A 274 2.84 4.21 -32.26
CA ALA A 274 3.83 3.93 -33.30
C ALA A 274 5.20 4.62 -33.02
N ALA A 275 5.20 5.79 -32.39
CA ALA A 275 6.42 6.48 -31.97
C ALA A 275 7.05 5.88 -30.69
N VAL A 276 6.24 5.31 -29.81
CA VAL A 276 6.66 4.63 -28.56
C VAL A 276 7.22 3.22 -28.82
N ARG A 277 6.86 2.56 -29.94
CA ARG A 277 7.37 1.23 -30.34
C ARG A 277 8.34 1.29 -31.53
N PRO A 278 9.57 1.84 -31.40
CA PRO A 278 10.55 1.88 -32.49
C PRO A 278 11.14 0.49 -32.76
N GLY A 279 10.49 -0.30 -33.62
CA GLY A 279 10.99 -1.62 -34.04
C GLY A 279 10.01 -2.49 -34.84
N GLY A 280 8.71 -2.21 -34.78
CA GLY A 280 7.69 -2.97 -35.52
C GLY A 280 7.59 -2.57 -36.99
N ALA A 281 8.14 -3.38 -37.89
CA ALA A 281 7.72 -3.33 -39.30
C ALA A 281 6.22 -3.70 -39.42
N PRO A 282 5.46 -3.14 -40.39
CA PRO A 282 4.05 -3.47 -40.53
C PRO A 282 3.87 -4.95 -40.81
N LEU A 283 3.02 -5.63 -40.02
CA LEU A 283 2.58 -6.99 -40.32
C LEU A 283 1.93 -7.00 -41.72
N PRO A 284 2.48 -7.72 -42.71
CA PRO A 284 1.87 -7.75 -44.04
C PRO A 284 0.54 -8.50 -43.94
N ALA A 285 -0.51 -7.89 -44.51
CA ALA A 285 -1.85 -8.47 -44.54
C ALA A 285 -1.83 -9.87 -45.16
N ALA A 286 -2.65 -10.77 -44.61
CA ALA A 286 -2.70 -12.17 -45.02
C ALA A 286 -3.02 -12.31 -46.52
N ALA A 287 -2.01 -12.69 -47.30
CA ALA A 287 -2.16 -13.10 -48.69
C ALA A 287 -2.07 -14.63 -48.79
N GLU A 288 -3.04 -15.22 -49.47
CA GLU A 288 -3.22 -16.67 -49.53
C GLU A 288 -2.12 -17.42 -50.31
N ARG A 289 -1.81 -18.63 -49.81
CA ARG A 289 -1.40 -19.84 -50.57
C ARG A 289 -0.24 -19.69 -51.58
N THR A 290 0.84 -20.43 -51.34
CA THR A 290 1.11 -21.70 -52.08
C THR A 290 2.28 -22.46 -51.44
N ARG A 291 2.13 -23.78 -51.28
CA ARG A 291 3.23 -24.67 -50.86
C ARG A 291 4.11 -25.04 -52.06
N THR A 292 5.41 -24.81 -51.95
CA THR A 292 6.42 -25.58 -52.71
C THR A 292 7.64 -25.80 -51.82
N ALA A 293 7.99 -27.07 -51.58
CA ALA A 293 9.20 -27.44 -50.85
C ALA A 293 10.43 -27.39 -51.77
N SER A 294 11.60 -27.10 -51.20
CA SER A 294 12.89 -27.47 -51.79
C SER A 294 13.90 -27.75 -50.67
N TYR A 295 14.82 -28.68 -50.92
CA TYR A 295 15.70 -29.33 -49.95
C TYR A 295 17.18 -28.96 -50.17
N GLY A 296 18.00 -29.07 -49.12
CA GLY A 296 19.47 -28.97 -49.16
C GLY A 296 20.01 -27.61 -48.71
N GLY A 297 21.16 -27.51 -48.04
CA GLY A 297 22.14 -28.53 -47.62
C GLY A 297 23.44 -27.81 -47.19
N PRO A 298 24.22 -28.30 -46.20
CA PRO A 298 25.16 -27.44 -45.46
C PRO A 298 26.63 -27.52 -45.92
N THR A 299 27.39 -26.44 -45.68
CA THR A 299 28.87 -26.45 -45.66
C THR A 299 29.41 -25.45 -44.64
N GLY A 300 30.27 -25.88 -43.71
CA GLY A 300 31.05 -25.01 -42.82
C GLY A 300 32.47 -24.75 -43.33
N GLY A 301 33.24 -23.89 -42.65
CA GLY A 301 34.63 -23.59 -43.05
C GLY A 301 35.36 -22.59 -42.15
N THR A 302 36.26 -23.11 -41.32
CA THR A 302 37.20 -22.46 -40.40
C THR A 302 38.13 -21.35 -40.98
N GLY A 303 38.28 -20.25 -40.23
CA GLY A 303 39.57 -19.89 -39.59
C GLY A 303 40.60 -18.96 -40.26
N THR A 304 41.30 -18.20 -39.39
CA THR A 304 42.69 -17.66 -39.47
C THR A 304 42.90 -16.16 -39.84
N LEU A 305 43.58 -15.44 -38.94
CA LEU A 305 44.17 -14.08 -39.10
C LEU A 305 45.65 -14.15 -39.53
N PRO A 306 46.23 -13.09 -40.13
CA PRO A 306 47.46 -12.53 -39.53
C PRO A 306 47.81 -11.04 -39.82
N GLY A 307 48.56 -10.41 -38.88
CA GLY A 307 49.81 -9.68 -39.20
C GLY A 307 49.86 -8.13 -39.20
N VAL A 308 50.82 -7.54 -38.47
CA VAL A 308 51.11 -6.07 -38.33
C VAL A 308 52.60 -5.74 -38.64
N PRO A 309 52.93 -4.53 -39.15
CA PRO A 309 53.99 -3.64 -38.58
C PRO A 309 53.74 -2.10 -38.79
N GLY A 310 54.40 -1.11 -38.15
CA GLY A 310 55.23 -1.10 -36.91
C GLY A 310 56.29 0.03 -36.77
N ARG A 311 56.09 1.02 -35.86
CA ARG A 311 57.10 1.97 -35.23
C ARG A 311 57.80 3.05 -36.11
N PRO A 312 58.61 4.02 -35.58
CA PRO A 312 58.76 4.64 -34.21
C PRO A 312 58.99 6.20 -34.17
N GLY A 313 59.05 6.85 -32.97
CA GLY A 313 59.70 8.20 -32.78
C GLY A 313 59.45 8.90 -31.40
N PRO A 314 60.36 9.74 -30.82
CA PRO A 314 60.45 9.94 -29.34
C PRO A 314 60.61 11.39 -28.77
N ALA A 315 60.90 11.49 -27.44
CA ALA A 315 61.38 12.63 -26.60
C ALA A 315 60.29 13.47 -25.87
N ALA A 316 60.46 14.04 -24.64
CA ALA A 316 61.47 13.92 -23.56
C ALA A 316 60.89 14.42 -22.20
N GLY A 317 61.57 14.15 -21.06
CA GLY A 317 61.28 14.75 -19.72
C GLY A 317 61.94 16.13 -19.52
N PRO A 318 62.12 16.69 -18.28
CA PRO A 318 62.46 15.95 -17.04
C PRO A 318 61.96 16.49 -15.66
N SER A 319 62.27 15.75 -14.58
CA SER A 319 62.70 16.15 -13.20
C SER A 319 61.93 17.22 -12.38
N GLY A 320 61.72 17.09 -11.05
CA GLY A 320 62.03 15.99 -10.11
C GLY A 320 62.31 16.49 -8.66
N ALA A 321 62.52 15.54 -7.72
CA ALA A 321 63.10 15.72 -6.36
C ALA A 321 62.29 16.57 -5.32
N SER A 322 62.39 16.40 -3.99
CA SER A 322 63.20 15.51 -3.13
C SER A 322 62.49 15.20 -1.79
N ALA A 323 62.70 13.97 -1.34
CA ALA A 323 62.65 13.43 0.02
C ALA A 323 63.04 14.32 1.21
N GLY A 324 62.60 13.92 2.42
CA GLY A 324 63.13 14.41 3.70
C GLY A 324 62.40 13.89 4.96
N ALA A 325 62.83 12.75 5.52
CA ALA A 325 62.54 12.35 6.89
C ALA A 325 63.85 12.15 7.67
N PRO A 326 63.92 12.57 8.95
CA PRO A 326 64.31 11.65 10.04
C PRO A 326 63.50 11.89 11.34
N ALA A 327 63.00 10.93 12.11
CA ALA A 327 63.59 9.72 12.75
C ALA A 327 64.16 9.92 14.18
N GLY A 328 63.44 9.43 15.21
CA GLY A 328 64.06 8.55 16.23
C GLY A 328 63.76 8.73 17.73
N ARG A 329 63.45 7.58 18.39
CA ARG A 329 63.74 7.18 19.81
C ARG A 329 62.83 7.73 20.95
N ARG A 330 62.33 6.95 21.96
CA ARG A 330 62.49 5.52 22.41
C ARG A 330 61.27 4.98 23.22
N ARG A 331 60.91 3.71 22.97
CA ARG A 331 60.57 2.58 23.91
C ARG A 331 59.45 2.67 24.98
N GLY A 332 58.56 1.66 24.93
CA GLY A 332 57.77 1.06 26.03
C GLY A 332 56.65 0.17 25.44
N LEU A 333 56.86 -1.15 25.24
CA LEU A 333 56.36 -2.27 26.08
C LEU A 333 54.81 -2.27 26.23
N VAL A 334 54.02 -3.32 25.99
CA VAL A 334 54.17 -4.69 25.47
C VAL A 334 52.72 -5.23 25.30
N ALA A 335 52.47 -6.14 24.36
CA ALA A 335 51.16 -6.78 24.14
C ALA A 335 51.03 -8.14 24.86
N ALA A 336 49.83 -8.72 24.83
CA ALA A 336 49.45 -10.06 25.32
C ALA A 336 49.42 -10.18 26.88
N ALA A 337 48.35 -10.59 27.57
CA ALA A 337 47.27 -11.55 27.29
C ALA A 337 47.73 -13.02 27.18
N VAL A 338 47.05 -13.89 27.93
CA VAL A 338 47.00 -15.38 27.93
C VAL A 338 47.34 -16.03 29.30
N ALA A 339 46.52 -17.03 29.66
CA ALA A 339 46.69 -18.05 30.71
C ALA A 339 46.41 -17.69 32.19
N LEU A 340 45.12 -17.61 32.54
CA LEU A 340 44.41 -18.27 33.67
C LEU A 340 42.99 -17.66 33.66
N VAL A 341 41.90 -18.36 33.36
CA VAL A 341 41.26 -19.39 34.23
C VAL A 341 40.46 -20.44 33.42
N LEU A 342 40.30 -20.29 32.11
CA LEU A 342 39.51 -21.22 31.30
C LEU A 342 40.29 -22.48 30.88
N LEU A 343 39.75 -23.62 31.35
CA LEU A 343 39.86 -25.01 30.89
C LEU A 343 40.76 -25.99 31.69
N VAL A 344 40.18 -27.18 31.86
CA VAL A 344 40.65 -28.39 32.57
C VAL A 344 40.71 -28.23 34.11
N GLY A 345 39.93 -28.96 34.92
CA GLY A 345 38.88 -29.95 34.64
C GLY A 345 38.85 -31.05 35.73
N VAL A 346 37.68 -31.69 35.91
CA VAL A 346 37.49 -33.01 36.59
C VAL A 346 38.02 -33.11 38.04
N GLY A 347 37.22 -33.20 39.12
CA GLY A 347 35.93 -33.86 39.29
C GLY A 347 35.92 -34.71 40.59
N VAL A 348 34.80 -35.39 40.84
CA VAL A 348 34.57 -36.51 41.80
C VAL A 348 34.27 -36.16 43.28
N GLY A 349 33.03 -36.47 43.67
CA GLY A 349 32.53 -36.57 45.05
C GLY A 349 31.15 -37.26 45.06
N VAL A 350 31.13 -38.60 45.03
CA VAL A 350 29.94 -39.44 44.74
C VAL A 350 29.13 -39.84 45.98
N GLY A 351 27.80 -39.95 45.83
CA GLY A 351 26.88 -40.70 46.72
C GLY A 351 25.79 -39.81 47.36
N VAL A 352 24.50 -40.17 47.41
CA VAL A 352 23.90 -41.52 47.55
C VAL A 352 22.66 -41.70 46.66
N TRP A 353 22.40 -42.94 46.24
CA TRP A 353 21.31 -43.41 45.38
C TRP A 353 20.17 -44.06 46.22
N VAL A 354 18.91 -44.11 45.72
CA VAL A 354 18.00 -45.30 45.72
C VAL A 354 16.52 -44.94 45.40
N SER A 355 15.99 -45.51 44.30
CA SER A 355 14.56 -45.85 44.00
C SER A 355 13.52 -44.70 43.90
N ARG A 356 12.49 -44.67 43.03
CA ARG A 356 11.88 -45.56 41.99
C ARG A 356 10.73 -44.78 41.29
N ASP A 357 10.11 -45.11 40.14
CA ASP A 357 10.36 -45.99 38.97
C ASP A 357 9.38 -45.55 37.83
N GLY A 358 9.85 -45.19 36.62
CA GLY A 358 9.04 -44.87 35.42
C GLY A 358 8.60 -43.40 35.24
N GLY A 359 8.46 -42.82 34.03
CA GLY A 359 8.79 -43.27 32.66
C GLY A 359 7.86 -42.62 31.60
N GLY A 360 8.41 -41.96 30.56
CA GLY A 360 7.69 -41.28 29.44
C GLY A 360 6.82 -40.09 29.88
N ASP A 361 6.96 -38.85 29.41
CA ASP A 361 7.31 -38.38 28.07
C ASP A 361 8.09 -37.04 28.12
N GLY A 362 8.60 -36.59 26.97
CA GLY A 362 9.27 -35.29 26.83
C GLY A 362 8.27 -34.13 26.84
N ASP A 363 8.36 -33.28 27.86
CA ASP A 363 7.58 -32.04 27.98
C ASP A 363 8.12 -31.01 26.99
N SER A 364 7.36 -30.73 25.92
CA SER A 364 7.59 -29.55 25.08
C SER A 364 7.33 -28.29 25.90
N PRO A 365 7.95 -27.13 25.58
CA PRO A 365 7.61 -25.87 26.24
C PRO A 365 6.11 -25.59 26.05
N GLY A 366 5.36 -25.56 27.15
CA GLY A 366 3.91 -25.51 27.12
C GLY A 366 3.38 -24.20 26.53
N GLU A 367 2.43 -24.34 25.60
CA GLU A 367 1.52 -23.29 25.15
C GLU A 367 0.91 -22.57 26.36
N VAL A 368 1.16 -21.27 26.50
CA VAL A 368 0.64 -20.48 27.63
C VAL A 368 -0.83 -20.15 27.33
N PRO A 369 -1.81 -20.65 28.12
CA PRO A 369 -3.20 -20.40 27.83
C PRO A 369 -3.55 -18.94 28.17
N PHE A 370 -3.76 -18.13 27.14
CA PHE A 370 -4.30 -16.78 27.31
C PHE A 370 -5.70 -16.85 27.92
N ALA A 371 -5.93 -16.08 28.98
CA ALA A 371 -7.23 -16.01 29.62
C ALA A 371 -8.25 -15.33 28.70
N ASP A 372 -9.45 -15.90 28.71
CA ASP A 372 -10.63 -15.76 27.82
C ASP A 372 -11.27 -14.34 27.72
N ASP A 373 -10.50 -13.25 27.86
CA ASP A 373 -10.92 -11.87 27.55
C ASP A 373 -10.60 -11.53 26.08
N THR A 374 -11.15 -12.33 25.16
CA THR A 374 -11.13 -11.97 23.73
C THR A 374 -11.99 -10.73 23.45
N VAL A 375 -11.70 -10.02 22.36
CA VAL A 375 -12.43 -8.82 21.91
C VAL A 375 -13.93 -9.09 21.61
N ALA A 376 -14.36 -10.35 21.61
CA ALA A 376 -15.74 -10.80 21.48
C ALA A 376 -16.62 -10.42 22.69
N GLY A 377 -16.99 -9.13 22.82
CA GLY A 377 -17.68 -8.66 24.03
C GLY A 377 -18.37 -7.29 24.00
N VAL A 378 -18.68 -6.68 22.86
CA VAL A 378 -19.45 -5.41 22.80
C VAL A 378 -20.66 -5.49 21.86
N VAL A 379 -21.79 -5.88 22.46
CA VAL A 379 -23.21 -5.58 22.19
C VAL A 379 -23.68 -5.11 20.80
N ASP A 380 -24.76 -5.76 20.31
CA ASP A 380 -25.71 -5.20 19.34
C ASP A 380 -26.02 -3.70 19.60
N GLY A 381 -25.74 -2.84 18.63
CA GLY A 381 -26.28 -1.48 18.58
C GLY A 381 -25.29 -0.30 18.73
N ALA A 382 -23.98 -0.53 18.68
CA ALA A 382 -22.99 0.56 18.60
C ALA A 382 -23.24 1.44 17.35
N THR A 383 -23.38 2.76 17.54
CA THR A 383 -23.53 3.73 16.45
C THR A 383 -22.14 4.17 15.98
N LEU A 384 -21.64 3.49 14.95
CA LEU A 384 -20.38 3.81 14.28
C LEU A 384 -20.41 5.27 13.78
N SER A 385 -19.58 6.11 14.40
CA SER A 385 -19.48 7.54 14.09
C SER A 385 -18.08 8.05 14.43
N THR A 386 -17.44 8.74 13.50
CA THR A 386 -16.39 9.71 13.83
C THR A 386 -17.03 10.91 14.55
N THR A 387 -16.27 11.56 15.44
CA THR A 387 -16.64 12.85 16.02
C THR A 387 -15.69 13.89 15.44
N PRO A 388 -16.16 14.86 14.64
CA PRO A 388 -15.33 15.96 14.14
C PRO A 388 -14.79 16.79 15.30
N CYS A 389 -13.56 17.31 15.21
CA CYS A 389 -12.99 18.11 16.30
C CYS A 389 -13.74 19.43 16.57
N GLU A 390 -14.47 19.97 15.58
CA GLU A 390 -15.41 21.09 15.79
C GLU A 390 -16.51 20.78 16.83
N ASP A 391 -16.95 19.51 16.92
CA ASP A 391 -18.04 19.07 17.82
C ASP A 391 -17.54 18.62 19.21
N ALA A 392 -16.22 18.51 19.42
CA ALA A 392 -15.59 18.06 20.67
C ALA A 392 -14.47 18.99 21.18
N PRO A 393 -14.72 20.30 21.36
CA PRO A 393 -13.66 21.31 21.57
C PRO A 393 -12.88 21.19 22.89
N GLU A 394 -13.36 20.41 23.86
CA GLU A 394 -12.74 20.17 25.18
C GLU A 394 -12.32 18.69 25.39
N GLY A 395 -12.32 17.87 24.33
CA GLY A 395 -11.91 16.47 24.37
C GLY A 395 -10.50 16.24 23.83
N LEU A 396 -9.97 15.03 24.03
CA LEU A 396 -8.70 14.62 23.44
C LEU A 396 -8.79 14.70 21.91
N ARG A 397 -7.83 15.39 21.30
CA ARG A 397 -7.71 15.57 19.85
C ARG A 397 -6.61 14.69 19.28
N VAL A 398 -6.97 13.92 18.26
CA VAL A 398 -6.07 12.97 17.60
C VAL A 398 -5.97 13.31 16.12
N THR A 399 -4.78 13.62 15.63
CA THR A 399 -4.55 13.87 14.19
C THR A 399 -3.77 12.72 13.58
N GLY A 400 -4.37 12.02 12.61
CA GLY A 400 -3.65 11.06 11.78
C GLY A 400 -2.84 11.80 10.71
N VAL A 401 -1.51 11.72 10.74
CA VAL A 401 -0.64 12.18 9.65
C VAL A 401 -0.29 10.96 8.80
N LEU A 402 -1.12 10.72 7.77
CA LEU A 402 -1.16 9.49 7.00
C LEU A 402 -1.06 9.81 5.50
N PRO A 403 -0.27 9.08 4.69
CA PRO A 403 -0.18 9.32 3.25
C PRO A 403 -1.46 8.85 2.57
N GLU A 404 -2.46 9.71 2.35
CA GLU A 404 -3.68 9.35 1.62
C GLU A 404 -3.47 9.41 0.10
N THR A 405 -2.53 10.25 -0.36
CA THR A 405 -2.05 10.28 -1.74
C THR A 405 -0.60 9.83 -1.85
N GLY A 406 -0.19 9.46 -3.07
CA GLY A 406 1.18 9.08 -3.37
C GLY A 406 1.43 7.58 -3.52
N VAL A 407 2.71 7.19 -3.50
CA VAL A 407 3.19 5.80 -3.60
C VAL A 407 2.86 5.03 -2.32
N LEU A 408 2.91 5.69 -1.17
CA LEU A 408 2.61 5.09 0.13
C LEU A 408 1.11 5.14 0.51
N ALA A 409 0.25 5.59 -0.42
CA ALA A 409 -1.21 5.63 -0.25
C ALA A 409 -1.85 4.30 0.21
N GLN A 410 -1.22 3.17 -0.14
CA GLN A 410 -1.65 1.84 0.27
C GLN A 410 -1.52 1.55 1.78
N GLN A 411 -0.70 2.31 2.51
CA GLN A 411 -0.48 2.15 3.96
C GLN A 411 -1.55 2.84 4.82
N SER A 412 -2.31 3.79 4.26
CA SER A 412 -3.26 4.60 5.02
C SER A 412 -4.62 3.94 5.28
N PRO A 413 -5.28 3.22 4.35
CA PRO A 413 -6.54 2.55 4.64
C PRO A 413 -6.49 1.65 5.89
N PRO A 414 -5.41 0.86 6.11
CA PRO A 414 -5.24 0.12 7.35
C PRO A 414 -5.01 1.00 8.58
N ALA A 415 -4.10 1.98 8.53
CA ALA A 415 -3.75 2.83 9.66
C ALA A 415 -4.93 3.71 10.11
N LEU A 416 -5.65 4.30 9.16
CA LEU A 416 -6.87 5.08 9.37
C LEU A 416 -8.00 4.21 9.95
N GLY A 417 -8.16 2.98 9.45
CA GLY A 417 -9.12 2.02 10.01
C GLY A 417 -8.84 1.65 11.48
N GLY A 418 -7.57 1.57 11.86
CA GLY A 418 -7.14 1.35 13.24
C GLY A 418 -7.41 2.54 14.16
N LEU A 419 -6.95 3.72 13.74
CA LEU A 419 -7.16 5.00 14.43
C LEU A 419 -8.65 5.26 14.66
N GLY A 420 -9.45 5.13 13.60
CA GLY A 420 -10.88 5.34 13.61
C GLY A 420 -11.66 4.41 14.53
N LEU A 421 -11.33 3.11 14.51
CA LEU A 421 -11.94 2.14 15.41
C LEU A 421 -11.62 2.44 16.88
N ALA A 422 -10.40 2.88 17.20
CA ALA A 422 -10.03 3.24 18.56
C ALA A 422 -10.82 4.44 19.08
N VAL A 423 -10.98 5.49 18.28
CA VAL A 423 -11.79 6.68 18.66
C VAL A 423 -13.26 6.28 18.88
N SER A 424 -13.81 5.40 18.04
CA SER A 424 -15.16 4.85 18.24
C SER A 424 -15.27 4.09 19.58
N ASP A 425 -14.33 3.18 19.86
CA ASP A 425 -14.35 2.35 21.09
C ASP A 425 -14.15 3.17 22.38
N ILE A 426 -13.34 4.24 22.31
CA ILE A 426 -13.14 5.18 23.41
C ILE A 426 -14.41 5.99 23.66
N ASN A 427 -15.07 6.49 22.62
CA ASN A 427 -16.33 7.22 22.74
C ASN A 427 -17.47 6.33 23.26
N ASP A 428 -17.58 5.09 22.80
CA ASP A 428 -18.50 4.07 23.32
C ASP A 428 -18.18 3.64 24.77
N ALA A 429 -17.01 3.99 25.31
CA ALA A 429 -16.66 3.82 26.72
C ALA A 429 -16.98 5.06 27.59
N GLY A 430 -17.41 6.18 27.00
CA GLY A 430 -17.67 7.45 27.69
C GLY A 430 -16.61 8.54 27.43
N GLY A 431 -15.66 8.29 26.53
CA GLY A 431 -14.61 9.23 26.15
C GLY A 431 -13.44 9.31 27.14
N VAL A 432 -12.54 10.27 26.93
CA VAL A 432 -11.40 10.55 27.80
C VAL A 432 -11.82 11.61 28.82
N LEU A 433 -11.64 11.33 30.12
CA LEU A 433 -12.01 12.23 31.22
C LEU A 433 -13.50 12.68 31.16
N GLY A 434 -14.38 11.84 30.60
CA GLY A 434 -15.80 12.13 30.39
C GLY A 434 -16.09 13.09 29.22
N LYS A 435 -15.15 13.26 28.28
CA LYS A 435 -15.25 14.09 27.08
C LYS A 435 -15.08 13.24 25.82
N PRO A 436 -15.87 13.46 24.76
CA PRO A 436 -15.70 12.71 23.51
C PRO A 436 -14.32 13.01 22.91
N VAL A 437 -13.67 11.97 22.39
CA VAL A 437 -12.45 12.07 21.59
C VAL A 437 -12.82 12.36 20.15
N CYS A 438 -12.10 13.27 19.51
CA CYS A 438 -12.26 13.56 18.10
C CYS A 438 -11.03 13.11 17.30
N GLN A 439 -11.22 13.03 15.98
CA GLN A 439 -10.12 12.82 15.05
C GLN A 439 -10.21 13.75 13.86
N ASP A 440 -9.04 14.15 13.37
CA ASP A 440 -8.84 14.72 12.05
C ASP A 440 -7.74 13.90 11.32
N VAL A 441 -7.69 14.00 10.00
CA VAL A 441 -6.69 13.33 9.16
C VAL A 441 -6.04 14.34 8.23
N VAL A 442 -4.72 14.31 8.15
CA VAL A 442 -3.92 15.12 7.24
C VAL A 442 -3.20 14.19 6.27
N ASP A 443 -3.47 14.37 4.97
CA ASP A 443 -2.75 13.67 3.90
C ASP A 443 -1.28 14.11 3.89
N SER A 444 -0.37 13.21 4.27
CA SER A 444 1.07 13.47 4.20
C SER A 444 1.64 13.37 2.78
N GLY A 445 0.89 12.82 1.82
CA GLY A 445 1.34 12.59 0.46
C GLY A 445 2.61 11.74 0.38
N ASP A 446 3.48 12.08 -0.59
CA ASP A 446 4.87 11.62 -0.66
C ASP A 446 5.85 12.78 -0.30
N ASP A 447 5.40 13.79 0.43
CA ASP A 447 6.13 15.07 0.60
C ASP A 447 6.79 15.13 2.00
N ASP A 448 8.04 15.61 2.07
CA ASP A 448 8.83 15.66 3.31
C ASP A 448 8.67 16.98 4.08
N THR A 449 7.78 17.87 3.61
CA THR A 449 7.63 19.25 4.09
C THR A 449 6.50 19.46 5.12
N VAL A 450 6.89 19.71 6.38
CA VAL A 450 5.94 19.96 7.48
C VAL A 450 5.05 21.18 7.29
N ALA A 451 5.56 22.22 6.61
CA ALA A 451 4.89 23.52 6.53
C ALA A 451 3.50 23.44 5.87
N ALA A 452 3.26 22.44 5.01
CA ALA A 452 1.97 22.21 4.36
C ALA A 452 0.99 21.38 5.21
N LEU A 453 1.48 20.63 6.21
CA LEU A 453 0.66 19.72 7.02
C LEU A 453 -0.13 20.44 8.12
N PHE A 454 0.35 21.60 8.56
CA PHE A 454 -0.22 22.39 9.65
C PHE A 454 -0.26 23.89 9.28
N GLU A 455 -0.74 24.23 8.08
CA GLU A 455 -0.74 25.63 7.58
C GLU A 455 -1.51 26.61 8.49
N ASP A 456 -2.56 26.14 9.18
CA ASP A 456 -3.34 26.90 10.15
C ASP A 456 -2.80 26.83 11.60
N GLY A 457 -1.70 26.10 11.82
CA GLY A 457 -1.13 25.78 13.13
C GLY A 457 -1.44 24.37 13.61
N ILE A 458 -0.86 23.98 14.74
CA ILE A 458 -1.10 22.67 15.39
C ILE A 458 -2.16 22.86 16.47
N ASP A 459 -3.36 22.31 16.25
CA ASP A 459 -4.51 22.36 17.17
C ASP A 459 -4.97 20.93 17.56
N THR A 460 -4.00 20.12 17.99
CA THR A 460 -4.16 18.70 18.34
C THR A 460 -3.32 18.34 19.57
N ASP A 461 -3.74 17.34 20.34
CA ASP A 461 -3.00 16.85 21.52
C ASP A 461 -2.01 15.73 21.14
N VAL A 462 -2.40 14.90 20.15
CA VAL A 462 -1.71 13.68 19.76
C VAL A 462 -1.68 13.53 18.24
N VAL A 463 -0.51 13.26 17.69
CA VAL A 463 -0.31 12.87 16.28
C VAL A 463 -0.04 11.37 16.19
N ILE A 464 -0.80 10.69 15.33
CA ILE A 464 -0.56 9.29 14.95
C ILE A 464 0.11 9.28 13.58
N GLY A 465 1.33 8.74 13.52
CA GLY A 465 2.21 8.86 12.35
C GLY A 465 3.30 9.94 12.52
N PRO A 466 4.10 10.25 11.50
CA PRO A 466 3.94 9.80 10.13
C PRO A 466 4.31 8.32 9.98
N ILE A 467 3.90 7.72 8.88
CA ILE A 467 4.37 6.38 8.48
C ILE A 467 5.74 6.49 7.78
N GLN A 468 6.00 7.59 7.09
CA GLN A 468 7.26 7.88 6.37
C GLN A 468 8.38 8.26 7.33
N ALA A 469 9.58 7.74 7.08
CA ALA A 469 10.77 8.06 7.86
C ALA A 469 11.27 9.48 7.61
N GLU A 470 11.21 9.93 6.37
CA GLU A 470 11.79 11.19 5.90
C GLU A 470 10.96 12.37 6.45
N LEU A 471 9.64 12.23 6.48
CA LEU A 471 8.76 13.19 7.16
C LEU A 471 8.98 13.20 8.68
N ALA A 472 9.42 12.10 9.30
CA ALA A 472 9.69 12.09 10.74
C ALA A 472 10.93 12.93 11.14
N ASP A 473 11.93 13.09 10.25
CA ASP A 473 13.07 14.01 10.50
C ASP A 473 12.60 15.46 10.68
N THR A 474 11.58 15.85 9.92
CA THR A 474 11.12 17.24 9.84
C THR A 474 9.95 17.48 10.80
N LEU A 475 9.03 16.53 10.95
CA LEU A 475 7.81 16.67 11.76
C LEU A 475 8.07 16.66 13.27
N VAL A 476 8.88 15.72 13.77
CA VAL A 476 9.08 15.55 15.23
C VAL A 476 9.59 16.83 15.90
N PRO A 477 10.61 17.55 15.37
CA PRO A 477 11.03 18.84 15.94
C PRO A 477 9.94 19.92 16.00
N VAL A 478 8.96 19.88 15.09
CA VAL A 478 7.85 20.86 15.06
C VAL A 478 6.76 20.49 16.07
N LEU A 479 6.54 19.20 16.32
CA LEU A 479 5.65 18.71 17.38
C LEU A 479 6.28 18.93 18.77
N ASP A 480 7.60 18.82 18.90
CA ASP A 480 8.35 19.12 20.13
C ASP A 480 8.20 20.60 20.55
N ASP A 481 8.36 21.53 19.60
CA ASP A 481 8.18 22.98 19.82
C ASP A 481 6.71 23.33 20.17
N ALA A 482 5.76 22.43 19.88
CA ALA A 482 4.33 22.55 20.20
C ALA A 482 3.90 21.71 21.43
N GLU A 483 4.80 20.96 22.05
CA GLU A 483 4.52 20.04 23.18
C GLU A 483 3.46 18.96 22.84
N VAL A 484 3.43 18.49 21.59
CA VAL A 484 2.45 17.51 21.06
C VAL A 484 3.03 16.11 20.98
N VAL A 485 2.31 15.11 21.51
CA VAL A 485 2.77 13.71 21.52
C VAL A 485 2.62 13.08 20.14
N ASN A 486 3.72 12.55 19.61
CA ASN A 486 3.75 11.73 18.41
C ASN A 486 3.79 10.24 18.81
N ILE A 487 2.91 9.43 18.25
CA ILE A 487 3.01 7.97 18.35
C ILE A 487 3.00 7.40 16.92
N SER A 488 4.14 6.90 16.47
CA SER A 488 4.23 6.28 15.15
C SER A 488 3.99 4.77 15.20
N PRO A 489 3.10 4.23 14.35
CA PRO A 489 2.93 2.79 14.16
C PRO A 489 4.02 2.15 13.26
N SER A 490 5.03 2.91 12.83
CA SER A 490 5.86 2.60 11.67
C SER A 490 7.32 2.23 11.98
N ALA A 491 7.75 1.04 11.53
CA ALA A 491 9.12 0.54 11.71
C ALA A 491 10.18 1.38 10.97
N TRP A 492 9.72 2.22 10.05
CA TRP A 492 10.54 3.10 9.23
C TRP A 492 11.22 4.22 10.05
N ILE A 493 10.79 4.46 11.30
CA ILE A 493 11.29 5.54 12.16
C ILE A 493 12.28 5.04 13.22
N ASN A 494 12.56 3.73 13.29
CA ASN A 494 13.31 3.07 14.36
C ASN A 494 14.74 3.62 14.60
N ASP A 495 15.39 4.20 13.59
CA ASP A 495 16.69 4.89 13.71
C ASP A 495 16.68 6.13 14.62
N ARG A 496 15.48 6.61 15.02
CA ARG A 496 15.28 7.84 15.80
C ARG A 496 14.88 7.57 17.24
N SER A 497 15.23 6.42 17.82
CA SER A 497 14.97 6.12 19.23
C SER A 497 15.55 7.20 20.14
N GLY A 498 14.76 7.64 21.12
CA GLY A 498 15.17 8.68 22.07
C GLY A 498 15.36 10.10 21.50
N VAL A 499 14.93 10.40 20.26
CA VAL A 499 15.10 11.77 19.69
C VAL A 499 14.26 12.84 20.41
N SER A 500 13.13 12.44 20.99
CA SER A 500 12.19 13.32 21.68
C SER A 500 11.47 12.57 22.80
N ARG A 501 11.17 13.27 23.90
CA ARG A 501 10.30 12.75 24.97
C ARG A 501 8.83 12.62 24.54
N TYR A 502 8.43 13.33 23.49
CA TYR A 502 7.07 13.33 22.94
C TYR A 502 6.89 12.31 21.81
N ALA A 503 7.97 11.76 21.26
CA ALA A 503 7.91 10.74 20.20
C ALA A 503 7.99 9.32 20.77
N PHE A 504 7.00 8.49 20.43
CA PHE A 504 6.86 7.08 20.85
C PHE A 504 6.63 6.16 19.63
N ARG A 505 6.88 4.86 19.78
CA ARG A 505 6.59 3.84 18.74
C ARG A 505 5.79 2.67 19.25
N THR A 506 4.71 2.29 18.54
CA THR A 506 3.93 1.07 18.86
C THR A 506 4.43 -0.19 18.14
N ILE A 507 5.57 -0.09 17.46
CA ILE A 507 6.25 -1.17 16.73
C ILE A 507 7.61 -1.46 17.37
N GLY A 508 8.14 -2.68 17.17
CA GLY A 508 9.46 -3.05 17.67
C GLY A 508 10.61 -2.39 16.91
N ASP A 509 11.73 -2.20 17.61
CA ASP A 509 12.97 -1.68 17.05
C ASP A 509 13.64 -2.65 16.05
N LEU A 510 14.71 -2.18 15.38
CA LEU A 510 15.46 -2.99 14.41
C LEU A 510 16.18 -4.17 15.07
N ASP A 511 16.59 -4.07 16.33
CA ASP A 511 17.20 -5.18 17.08
C ASP A 511 16.22 -6.33 17.32
N THR A 512 14.96 -5.99 17.63
CA THR A 512 13.87 -6.95 17.86
C THR A 512 13.46 -7.61 16.55
N MET A 513 13.49 -6.88 15.42
CA MET A 513 13.37 -7.46 14.08
C MET A 513 14.54 -8.41 13.75
N ALA A 514 15.78 -8.06 14.13
CA ALA A 514 16.93 -8.96 13.97
C ALA A 514 16.77 -10.25 14.78
N ASP A 515 16.28 -10.16 16.03
CA ASP A 515 15.97 -11.34 16.85
C ASP A 515 14.87 -12.21 16.25
N ALA A 516 13.83 -11.61 15.65
CA ALA A 516 12.80 -12.34 14.91
C ALA A 516 13.40 -13.15 13.76
N LEU A 517 14.33 -12.51 13.02
CA LEU A 517 15.00 -13.10 11.87
C LEU A 517 15.91 -14.24 12.27
N SER A 518 16.80 -14.04 13.24
CA SER A 518 17.65 -15.12 13.76
C SER A 518 16.82 -16.33 14.19
N ARG A 519 15.74 -16.13 14.97
CA ARG A 519 14.88 -17.24 15.43
C ARG A 519 14.19 -17.96 14.28
N THR A 520 13.69 -17.22 13.29
CA THR A 520 13.06 -17.81 12.10
C THR A 520 14.05 -18.66 11.29
N MET A 521 15.32 -18.25 11.24
CA MET A 521 16.40 -18.96 10.56
C MET A 521 16.91 -20.20 11.34
N LEU A 522 17.00 -20.14 12.68
CA LEU A 522 17.68 -21.16 13.51
C LEU A 522 17.17 -22.61 13.35
N ASP A 523 15.92 -22.84 12.95
CA ASP A 523 15.41 -24.21 12.71
C ASP A 523 15.71 -24.77 11.30
N ARG A 524 16.22 -23.93 10.39
CA ARG A 524 16.16 -24.13 8.93
C ARG A 524 17.50 -24.02 8.21
N VAL A 525 18.52 -23.48 8.87
CA VAL A 525 19.91 -23.36 8.39
C VAL A 525 20.87 -23.80 9.48
N SER A 526 22.04 -24.31 9.10
CA SER A 526 23.09 -24.71 10.03
C SER A 526 24.12 -23.60 10.25
N SER A 527 24.84 -23.66 11.37
CA SER A 527 25.97 -22.76 11.61
C SER A 527 27.11 -23.09 10.64
N GLY A 528 27.58 -22.07 9.92
CA GLY A 528 28.58 -22.18 8.87
C GLY A 528 28.02 -22.17 7.45
N ASP A 529 26.70 -22.22 7.28
CA ASP A 529 26.03 -22.11 5.97
C ASP A 529 26.20 -20.70 5.39
N ASP A 530 26.25 -20.60 4.06
CA ASP A 530 26.51 -19.34 3.34
C ASP A 530 25.22 -18.67 2.83
N VAL A 531 25.08 -17.34 3.04
CA VAL A 531 23.93 -16.54 2.61
C VAL A 531 24.24 -15.68 1.39
N ALA A 532 23.29 -15.58 0.46
CA ALA A 532 23.23 -14.52 -0.54
C ALA A 532 22.27 -13.42 -0.08
N PHE A 533 22.72 -12.16 -0.13
CA PHE A 533 21.85 -11.02 0.08
C PHE A 533 21.19 -10.55 -1.22
N VAL A 534 19.99 -10.00 -1.08
CA VAL A 534 19.31 -9.24 -2.13
C VAL A 534 18.71 -8.00 -1.45
N THR A 535 19.42 -6.87 -1.54
CA THR A 535 19.07 -5.62 -0.84
C THR A 535 18.52 -4.59 -1.84
N ALA A 536 17.44 -3.89 -1.50
CA ALA A 536 16.95 -2.76 -2.28
C ALA A 536 17.76 -1.48 -2.01
N ASP A 537 18.00 -0.68 -3.05
CA ASP A 537 18.60 0.67 -2.97
C ASP A 537 17.54 1.68 -2.51
N GLU A 538 17.10 1.52 -1.25
CA GLU A 538 16.09 2.36 -0.63
C GLU A 538 16.36 2.61 0.87
N PRO A 539 15.86 3.73 1.43
CA PRO A 539 16.27 4.21 2.75
C PRO A 539 16.07 3.21 3.90
N PHE A 540 14.97 2.45 3.96
CA PHE A 540 14.75 1.43 5.00
C PHE A 540 15.72 0.25 4.88
N SER A 541 15.95 -0.27 3.68
CA SER A 541 16.90 -1.35 3.42
C SER A 541 18.33 -1.01 3.82
N LEU A 542 18.75 0.22 3.52
CA LEU A 542 20.06 0.73 3.91
C LEU A 542 20.17 0.88 5.44
N ARG A 543 19.10 1.35 6.12
CA ARG A 543 19.03 1.51 7.58
C ARG A 543 18.96 0.16 8.33
N SER A 544 18.14 -0.78 7.85
CA SER A 544 17.94 -2.12 8.45
C SER A 544 19.08 -3.10 8.18
N SER A 545 20.02 -2.79 7.27
CA SER A 545 21.14 -3.67 6.92
C SER A 545 21.98 -4.11 8.12
N ALA A 546 22.24 -3.22 9.10
CA ALA A 546 22.99 -3.58 10.31
C ALA A 546 22.23 -4.60 11.21
N ALA A 547 20.90 -4.51 11.25
CA ALA A 547 20.07 -5.50 11.93
C ALA A 547 20.09 -6.86 11.20
N MET A 548 20.18 -6.87 9.86
CA MET A 548 20.35 -8.11 9.10
C MET A 548 21.73 -8.75 9.35
N GLU A 549 22.81 -7.96 9.42
CA GLU A 549 24.14 -8.45 9.81
C GLU A 549 24.13 -9.06 11.22
N ALA A 550 23.54 -8.37 12.19
CA ALA A 550 23.39 -8.86 13.56
C ALA A 550 22.55 -10.15 13.62
N ALA A 551 21.54 -10.29 12.75
CA ALA A 551 20.74 -11.50 12.65
C ALA A 551 21.57 -12.70 12.15
N LEU A 552 22.46 -12.48 11.18
CA LEU A 552 23.40 -13.51 10.68
C LEU A 552 24.46 -13.90 11.71
N GLU A 553 25.04 -12.94 12.44
CA GLU A 553 26.07 -13.22 13.44
C GLU A 553 25.51 -14.13 14.55
N LYS A 554 24.29 -13.86 15.01
CA LYS A 554 23.56 -14.68 15.99
C LYS A 554 23.36 -16.14 15.54
N VAL A 555 23.20 -16.40 14.24
CA VAL A 555 23.11 -17.77 13.67
C VAL A 555 24.45 -18.30 13.15
N SER A 556 25.50 -17.47 13.17
CA SER A 556 26.86 -17.81 12.73
C SER A 556 26.92 -18.33 11.28
N MET A 557 26.27 -17.61 10.37
CA MET A 557 26.31 -17.86 8.92
C MET A 557 27.37 -17.01 8.21
N GLY A 558 27.87 -17.51 7.08
CA GLY A 558 28.69 -16.75 6.15
C GLY A 558 27.85 -15.91 5.18
N CYS A 559 28.50 -15.02 4.44
CA CYS A 559 27.88 -14.32 3.32
C CYS A 559 28.80 -14.38 2.08
N VAL A 560 28.21 -14.73 0.93
CA VAL A 560 28.93 -14.99 -0.33
C VAL A 560 28.54 -14.09 -1.48
N LEU A 561 27.40 -13.39 -1.40
CA LEU A 561 26.92 -12.48 -2.44
C LEU A 561 26.26 -11.23 -1.81
N ALA A 562 26.54 -10.06 -2.38
CA ALA A 562 25.95 -8.76 -2.04
C ALA A 562 25.93 -8.42 -0.52
N CYS A 563 26.94 -8.89 0.23
CA CYS A 563 26.99 -8.73 1.69
C CYS A 563 26.80 -7.26 2.11
N PRO A 564 26.11 -6.99 3.24
CA PRO A 564 25.80 -5.62 3.61
C PRO A 564 27.09 -4.76 3.73
N GLY A 565 26.99 -3.50 3.29
CA GLY A 565 28.14 -2.60 3.14
C GLY A 565 29.09 -2.90 1.97
N ALA A 566 28.91 -3.98 1.19
CA ALA A 566 29.74 -4.28 0.01
C ALA A 566 29.27 -3.60 -1.29
N GLY A 567 28.05 -3.04 -1.32
CA GLY A 567 27.57 -2.15 -2.39
C GLY A 567 27.10 -2.86 -3.67
N GLN A 568 26.06 -3.69 -3.55
CA GLN A 568 25.31 -4.26 -4.69
C GLN A 568 23.79 -4.11 -4.48
N ASP A 569 23.37 -2.90 -4.14
CA ASP A 569 21.97 -2.58 -3.90
C ASP A 569 21.19 -2.50 -5.22
N LEU A 570 20.00 -3.09 -5.26
CA LEU A 570 19.14 -3.17 -6.44
C LEU A 570 18.15 -2.00 -6.44
N PRO A 571 18.04 -1.19 -7.51
CA PRO A 571 17.03 -0.14 -7.58
C PRO A 571 15.62 -0.68 -7.30
N GLU A 572 14.80 0.03 -6.52
CA GLU A 572 13.39 -0.35 -6.26
C GLU A 572 12.60 -0.68 -7.54
N THR A 573 12.93 0.00 -8.64
CA THR A 573 12.33 -0.17 -9.96
C THR A 573 12.77 -1.45 -10.70
N THR A 574 13.54 -2.33 -10.06
CA THR A 574 13.99 -3.61 -10.63
C THR A 574 12.81 -4.55 -10.80
N ALA A 575 12.47 -4.86 -12.05
CA ALA A 575 11.39 -5.78 -12.42
C ALA A 575 11.87 -7.05 -13.13
N ASP A 576 13.18 -7.20 -13.35
CA ASP A 576 13.80 -8.41 -13.92
C ASP A 576 14.94 -8.88 -13.00
N PHE A 577 14.69 -9.97 -12.29
CA PHE A 577 15.63 -10.57 -11.34
C PHE A 577 16.40 -11.75 -11.95
N SER A 578 16.29 -12.01 -13.26
CA SER A 578 16.92 -13.17 -13.92
C SER A 578 18.44 -13.22 -13.73
N ALA A 579 19.10 -12.06 -13.74
CA ALA A 579 20.54 -11.96 -13.48
C ALA A 579 20.88 -12.24 -12.01
N VAL A 580 20.12 -11.64 -11.09
CA VAL A 580 20.30 -11.79 -9.63
C VAL A 580 20.11 -13.25 -9.21
N ALA A 581 19.03 -13.89 -9.67
CA ALA A 581 18.77 -15.31 -9.42
C ALA A 581 19.89 -16.21 -9.95
N GLN A 582 20.45 -15.90 -11.14
CA GLN A 582 21.56 -16.65 -11.70
C GLN A 582 22.88 -16.45 -10.92
N GLU A 583 23.13 -15.26 -10.38
CA GLU A 583 24.25 -14.99 -9.47
C GLU A 583 24.08 -15.73 -8.14
N VAL A 584 22.89 -15.68 -7.51
CA VAL A 584 22.55 -16.48 -6.31
C VAL A 584 22.84 -17.96 -6.55
N ALA A 585 22.28 -18.55 -7.61
CA ALA A 585 22.45 -19.97 -7.96
C ALA A 585 23.90 -20.37 -8.32
N THR A 586 24.82 -19.42 -8.50
CA THR A 586 26.25 -19.70 -8.79
C THR A 586 27.22 -19.20 -7.72
N SER A 587 26.72 -18.48 -6.71
CA SER A 587 27.52 -17.98 -5.56
C SER A 587 27.95 -19.08 -4.60
N GLY A 588 27.18 -20.17 -4.53
CA GLY A 588 27.32 -21.22 -3.51
C GLY A 588 26.47 -20.97 -2.26
N ALA A 589 25.61 -19.96 -2.25
CA ALA A 589 24.68 -19.70 -1.15
C ALA A 589 23.70 -20.85 -0.92
N GLU A 590 23.49 -21.18 0.36
CA GLU A 590 22.57 -22.20 0.85
C GLU A 590 21.25 -21.57 1.34
N ALA A 591 21.22 -20.24 1.55
CA ALA A 591 20.01 -19.47 1.81
C ALA A 591 20.06 -18.08 1.14
N VAL A 592 18.89 -17.47 0.92
CA VAL A 592 18.75 -16.09 0.45
C VAL A 592 18.10 -15.23 1.53
N LEU A 593 18.69 -14.07 1.84
CA LEU A 593 18.07 -13.03 2.65
C LEU A 593 17.77 -11.81 1.78
N VAL A 594 16.49 -11.54 1.60
CA VAL A 594 15.97 -10.38 0.87
C VAL A 594 15.66 -9.27 1.87
N ASN A 595 16.30 -8.12 1.71
CA ASN A 595 16.06 -6.95 2.53
C ASN A 595 15.45 -5.83 1.68
N GLY A 596 14.25 -5.38 2.07
CA GLY A 596 13.55 -4.27 1.40
C GLY A 596 12.34 -4.65 0.56
N TYR A 597 11.75 -3.61 -0.02
CA TYR A 597 10.59 -3.70 -0.89
C TYR A 597 11.03 -3.85 -2.35
N LEU A 598 11.13 -5.12 -2.77
CA LEU A 598 11.32 -5.54 -4.15
C LEU A 598 10.05 -6.23 -4.65
N ASP A 599 9.91 -6.42 -5.97
CA ASP A 599 8.90 -7.34 -6.52
C ASP A 599 9.28 -8.78 -6.15
N GLY A 600 8.83 -9.19 -4.96
CA GLY A 600 9.07 -10.52 -4.40
C GLY A 600 8.49 -11.63 -5.27
N SER A 601 7.39 -11.37 -5.98
CA SER A 601 6.82 -12.31 -6.95
C SER A 601 7.77 -12.55 -8.12
N ALA A 602 8.34 -11.49 -8.70
CA ALA A 602 9.31 -11.58 -9.77
C ALA A 602 10.64 -12.20 -9.33
N LEU A 603 11.13 -11.85 -8.13
CA LEU A 603 12.35 -12.42 -7.55
C LEU A 603 12.21 -13.93 -7.28
N LEU A 604 11.14 -14.37 -6.62
CA LEU A 604 10.89 -15.79 -6.38
C LEU A 604 10.66 -16.55 -7.68
N THR A 605 9.94 -15.98 -8.64
CA THR A 605 9.76 -16.61 -9.96
C THR A 605 11.09 -16.76 -10.71
N ALA A 606 11.99 -15.78 -10.60
CA ALA A 606 13.34 -15.89 -11.17
C ALA A 606 14.19 -16.95 -10.46
N LEU A 607 14.17 -17.01 -9.12
CA LEU A 607 14.87 -18.04 -8.35
C LEU A 607 14.36 -19.46 -8.67
N ALA A 608 13.04 -19.65 -8.80
CA ALA A 608 12.43 -20.92 -9.20
C ALA A 608 12.78 -21.38 -10.63
N ALA A 609 13.33 -20.48 -11.47
CA ALA A 609 13.85 -20.82 -12.80
C ALA A 609 15.33 -21.26 -12.78
N THR A 610 15.94 -21.39 -11.60
CA THR A 610 17.34 -21.79 -11.40
C THR A 610 17.47 -23.10 -10.60
N ASP A 611 18.70 -23.59 -10.42
CA ASP A 611 18.99 -24.78 -9.60
C ASP A 611 19.06 -24.48 -8.08
N PHE A 612 18.70 -23.28 -7.61
CA PHE A 612 18.72 -22.93 -6.17
C PHE A 612 17.54 -23.54 -5.40
N ASP A 613 17.81 -24.41 -4.41
CA ASP A 613 16.80 -25.13 -3.61
C ASP A 613 16.67 -24.70 -2.13
N GLY A 614 17.55 -23.80 -1.66
CA GLY A 614 17.56 -23.30 -0.28
C GLY A 614 16.39 -22.39 0.13
N PRO A 615 16.23 -22.08 1.43
CA PRO A 615 15.20 -21.17 1.92
C PRO A 615 15.42 -19.71 1.52
N VAL A 616 14.32 -18.97 1.38
CA VAL A 616 14.31 -17.52 1.10
C VAL A 616 13.65 -16.79 2.26
N TYR A 617 14.34 -15.82 2.86
CA TYR A 617 13.87 -15.00 3.97
C TYR A 617 13.62 -13.56 3.51
N PHE A 618 12.49 -12.96 3.90
CA PHE A 618 12.16 -11.55 3.66
C PHE A 618 12.03 -10.79 4.99
N SER A 619 12.57 -9.55 5.05
CA SER A 619 12.58 -8.74 6.27
C SER A 619 11.27 -7.98 6.56
N ALA A 620 10.44 -7.68 5.55
CA ALA A 620 9.23 -6.84 5.72
C ALA A 620 8.17 -7.00 4.60
N VAL A 621 7.81 -8.23 4.18
CA VAL A 621 6.92 -8.46 3.02
C VAL A 621 5.63 -9.21 3.41
N SER A 622 4.49 -8.82 2.85
CA SER A 622 3.17 -9.41 3.14
C SER A 622 2.87 -10.63 2.25
N SER A 623 1.96 -11.51 2.67
CA SER A 623 1.52 -12.64 1.83
C SER A 623 0.79 -12.19 0.55
N THR A 624 0.32 -10.95 0.49
CA THR A 624 -0.29 -10.34 -0.70
C THR A 624 0.69 -10.04 -1.82
N ASP A 625 1.99 -10.05 -1.53
CA ASP A 625 3.05 -9.59 -2.44
C ASP A 625 3.65 -10.76 -3.25
N PHE A 626 3.15 -11.98 -3.00
CA PHE A 626 3.57 -13.24 -3.64
C PHE A 626 2.45 -13.82 -4.54
N VAL A 627 2.00 -13.03 -5.52
CA VAL A 627 0.94 -13.41 -6.46
C VAL A 627 1.53 -14.20 -7.64
N ASP A 628 0.83 -15.26 -8.07
CA ASP A 628 1.23 -16.12 -9.20
C ASP A 628 2.60 -16.83 -9.04
N VAL A 629 3.15 -16.88 -7.81
CA VAL A 629 4.43 -17.55 -7.49
C VAL A 629 4.26 -19.08 -7.40
N PRO A 630 5.22 -19.90 -7.90
CA PRO A 630 5.18 -21.36 -7.78
C PRO A 630 5.17 -21.87 -6.33
N ALA A 631 4.29 -22.84 -6.03
CA ALA A 631 4.09 -23.37 -4.68
C ALA A 631 5.35 -24.04 -4.08
N ASP A 632 6.23 -24.59 -4.92
CA ASP A 632 7.49 -25.23 -4.50
C ASP A 632 8.55 -24.25 -3.99
N ILE A 633 8.56 -22.99 -4.47
CA ILE A 633 9.40 -21.95 -3.88
C ILE A 633 8.70 -21.23 -2.72
N LEU A 634 7.36 -21.09 -2.76
CA LEU A 634 6.59 -20.59 -1.63
C LEU A 634 6.77 -21.46 -0.37
N ALA A 635 6.74 -22.78 -0.50
CA ALA A 635 6.91 -23.72 0.63
C ALA A 635 8.25 -23.60 1.37
N ARG A 636 9.24 -22.91 0.78
CA ARG A 636 10.56 -22.58 1.38
C ARG A 636 10.79 -21.07 1.50
N THR A 637 9.73 -20.27 1.37
CA THR A 637 9.74 -18.82 1.58
C THR A 637 9.22 -18.48 2.96
N PHE A 638 9.93 -17.60 3.66
CA PHE A 638 9.63 -17.11 5.00
C PHE A 638 9.66 -15.60 4.95
N SER A 639 8.62 -14.93 5.45
CA SER A 639 8.65 -13.48 5.65
C SER A 639 8.40 -13.15 7.11
N ILE A 640 9.03 -12.10 7.60
CA ILE A 640 8.82 -11.60 8.95
C ILE A 640 8.04 -10.30 8.85
N PHE A 641 7.00 -10.20 9.68
CA PHE A 641 6.04 -9.13 9.58
C PHE A 641 5.58 -8.67 10.97
N PRO A 642 5.54 -7.37 11.25
CA PRO A 642 5.01 -6.83 12.49
C PRO A 642 3.56 -7.25 12.77
N ALA A 643 3.29 -7.52 14.05
CA ALA A 643 1.97 -7.53 14.70
C ALA A 643 0.76 -8.11 13.94
N VAL A 644 0.89 -9.29 13.32
CA VAL A 644 -0.30 -10.04 12.86
C VAL A 644 -1.01 -10.73 14.04
N GLN A 645 -1.42 -9.94 15.05
CA GLN A 645 -2.23 -10.38 16.20
C GLN A 645 -3.69 -9.95 16.16
N SER A 646 -4.11 -9.25 15.10
CA SER A 646 -5.53 -9.01 14.85
C SER A 646 -6.29 -10.34 14.74
N SER A 647 -7.26 -10.52 15.64
CA SER A 647 -8.26 -11.60 15.57
C SER A 647 -9.13 -11.39 14.32
N GLU A 648 -9.81 -12.44 13.84
CA GLU A 648 -10.78 -12.29 12.74
C GLU A 648 -11.86 -11.25 13.09
N ASP A 649 -12.27 -11.21 14.35
CA ASP A 649 -13.17 -10.19 14.92
C ASP A 649 -12.60 -8.76 14.82
N PHE A 650 -11.36 -8.50 15.28
CA PHE A 650 -10.76 -7.16 15.15
C PHE A 650 -10.62 -6.76 13.67
N ARG A 651 -10.24 -7.70 12.79
CA ARG A 651 -10.14 -7.45 11.34
C ARG A 651 -11.50 -7.11 10.73
N ALA A 652 -12.56 -7.81 11.13
CA ALA A 652 -13.92 -7.52 10.71
C ALA A 652 -14.34 -6.13 11.18
N ARG A 653 -14.15 -5.81 12.46
CA ARG A 653 -14.48 -4.49 13.05
C ARG A 653 -13.75 -3.33 12.37
N VAL A 654 -12.45 -3.46 12.09
CA VAL A 654 -11.67 -2.47 11.31
C VAL A 654 -12.20 -2.36 9.88
N SER A 655 -12.52 -3.48 9.23
CA SER A 655 -13.04 -3.50 7.86
C SER A 655 -14.43 -2.86 7.77
N ASP A 656 -15.31 -3.15 8.72
CA ASP A 656 -16.66 -2.60 8.82
C ASP A 656 -16.64 -1.10 9.10
N TRP A 657 -15.78 -0.66 10.04
CA TRP A 657 -15.57 0.76 10.33
C TRP A 657 -15.10 1.52 9.07
N TYR A 658 -14.07 1.01 8.40
CA TYR A 658 -13.51 1.67 7.21
C TYR A 658 -14.45 1.62 6.00
N ALA A 659 -15.25 0.56 5.86
CA ALA A 659 -16.27 0.45 4.82
C ALA A 659 -17.44 1.43 5.03
N LEU A 660 -17.72 1.83 6.27
CA LEU A 660 -18.75 2.82 6.60
C LEU A 660 -18.24 4.26 6.47
N ASP A 661 -17.01 4.51 6.90
CA ASP A 661 -16.36 5.82 6.82
C ASP A 661 -15.97 6.17 5.37
N SER A 662 -15.13 5.34 4.75
CA SER A 662 -14.50 5.60 3.45
C SER A 662 -15.19 4.91 2.28
N GLY A 663 -16.20 4.04 2.51
CA GLY A 663 -16.92 3.32 1.47
C GLY A 663 -16.13 2.21 0.74
N GLY A 664 -14.92 1.89 1.24
CA GLY A 664 -13.97 0.96 0.63
C GLY A 664 -13.75 -0.34 1.41
N THR A 665 -12.69 -1.07 1.09
CA THR A 665 -12.22 -2.25 1.83
C THR A 665 -10.80 -2.04 2.29
N VAL A 666 -10.47 -2.36 3.55
CA VAL A 666 -9.07 -2.33 4.03
C VAL A 666 -8.28 -3.47 3.37
N PRO A 667 -7.32 -3.18 2.48
CA PRO A 667 -6.45 -4.19 1.93
C PRO A 667 -5.33 -4.45 2.94
N THR A 668 -5.35 -5.63 3.59
CA THR A 668 -4.40 -6.07 4.64
C THR A 668 -4.26 -5.12 5.86
N PRO A 669 -4.65 -5.54 7.09
CA PRO A 669 -4.71 -4.66 8.26
C PRO A 669 -3.35 -4.41 8.93
N PHE A 670 -2.28 -4.32 8.13
CA PHE A 670 -0.95 -3.91 8.60
C PHE A 670 -1.02 -2.47 9.10
N LEU A 671 -0.45 -2.12 10.26
CA LEU A 671 -0.64 -0.83 10.94
C LEU A 671 -2.03 -0.62 11.58
N SER A 672 -3.07 -1.42 11.30
CA SER A 672 -4.39 -1.24 11.93
C SER A 672 -4.36 -1.53 13.44
N ALA A 673 -3.55 -2.51 13.88
CA ALA A 673 -3.43 -2.84 15.30
C ALA A 673 -2.56 -1.81 16.04
N GLU A 674 -1.51 -1.36 15.37
CA GLU A 674 -0.48 -0.44 15.86
C GLU A 674 -1.03 0.99 15.99
N SER A 675 -1.82 1.46 15.02
CA SER A 675 -2.54 2.75 15.09
C SER A 675 -3.69 2.71 16.11
N TYR A 676 -4.42 1.59 16.21
CA TYR A 676 -5.47 1.43 17.22
C TYR A 676 -4.88 1.50 18.64
N ASP A 677 -3.83 0.72 18.91
CA ASP A 677 -3.19 0.69 20.22
C ASP A 677 -2.49 2.02 20.55
N ALA A 678 -1.96 2.75 19.55
CA ALA A 678 -1.37 4.08 19.75
C ALA A 678 -2.39 5.07 20.31
N VAL A 679 -3.59 5.14 19.73
CA VAL A 679 -4.68 6.00 20.21
C VAL A 679 -5.14 5.56 21.61
N VAL A 680 -5.27 4.25 21.85
CA VAL A 680 -5.67 3.74 23.18
C VAL A 680 -4.62 4.05 24.25
N LEU A 681 -3.33 3.92 23.95
CA LEU A 681 -2.25 4.27 24.87
C LEU A 681 -2.28 5.76 25.26
N ALA A 682 -2.39 6.66 24.28
CA ALA A 682 -2.50 8.09 24.54
C ALA A 682 -3.72 8.44 25.39
N ALA A 683 -4.87 7.85 25.08
CA ALA A 683 -6.11 8.02 25.84
C ALA A 683 -5.98 7.51 27.29
N LEU A 684 -5.31 6.37 27.52
CA LEU A 684 -5.06 5.84 28.87
C LEU A 684 -4.04 6.69 29.63
N ALA A 685 -3.01 7.20 28.96
CA ALA A 685 -2.03 8.12 29.56
C ALA A 685 -2.72 9.41 30.03
N ALA A 686 -3.60 9.99 29.20
CA ALA A 686 -4.43 11.15 29.57
C ALA A 686 -5.38 10.84 30.75
N VAL A 687 -6.03 9.67 30.77
CA VAL A 687 -6.87 9.24 31.89
C VAL A 687 -6.06 9.09 33.19
N ARG A 688 -4.86 8.50 33.13
CA ARG A 688 -3.97 8.33 34.29
C ARG A 688 -3.44 9.67 34.81
N GLY A 689 -3.05 10.56 33.91
CA GLY A 689 -2.51 11.87 34.25
C GLY A 689 -3.56 12.91 34.66
N GLY A 690 -4.80 12.77 34.20
CA GLY A 690 -5.92 13.66 34.52
C GLY A 690 -6.06 14.88 33.61
N ALA A 691 -5.29 14.95 32.52
CA ALA A 691 -5.34 16.00 31.50
C ALA A 691 -4.91 15.46 30.12
N THR A 692 -5.19 16.19 29.04
CA THR A 692 -4.90 15.79 27.65
C THR A 692 -3.69 16.49 27.04
N ASP A 693 -3.02 17.40 27.75
CA ASP A 693 -1.80 18.03 27.26
C ASP A 693 -0.66 17.01 27.05
N GLY A 694 0.20 17.27 26.06
CA GLY A 694 1.24 16.31 25.68
C GLY A 694 2.31 16.07 26.76
N ASP A 695 2.53 17.04 27.64
CA ASP A 695 3.37 16.90 28.84
C ASP A 695 2.81 15.80 29.76
N THR A 696 1.51 15.88 30.08
CA THR A 696 0.78 14.88 30.86
C THR A 696 0.70 13.52 30.15
N ILE A 697 0.46 13.49 28.84
CA ILE A 697 0.41 12.23 28.08
C ILE A 697 1.78 11.55 28.09
N ALA A 698 2.86 12.26 27.70
CA ALA A 698 4.21 11.70 27.62
C ALA A 698 4.69 11.09 28.96
N ASP A 699 4.49 11.80 30.07
CA ASP A 699 4.88 11.33 31.41
C ASP A 699 4.10 10.08 31.87
N ASN A 700 2.95 9.77 31.24
CA ASN A 700 2.09 8.64 31.60
C ASN A 700 2.14 7.46 30.62
N MET A 701 2.73 7.61 29.42
CA MET A 701 2.87 6.54 28.41
C MET A 701 3.62 5.30 28.93
N GLY A 702 4.78 5.50 29.58
CA GLY A 702 5.54 4.42 30.24
C GLY A 702 4.70 3.68 31.30
N PRO A 703 4.16 4.39 32.32
CA PRO A 703 3.31 3.79 33.35
C PRO A 703 2.13 2.95 32.83
N VAL A 704 1.40 3.37 31.78
CA VAL A 704 0.23 2.62 31.27
C VAL A 704 0.60 1.44 30.36
N SER A 705 1.72 1.53 29.64
CA SER A 705 2.25 0.40 28.83
C SER A 705 2.87 -0.69 29.72
N GLY A 706 3.43 -0.33 30.87
CA GLY A 706 3.65 -1.26 31.97
C GLY A 706 4.46 -0.70 33.14
N SER A 707 4.07 -1.10 34.34
CA SER A 707 4.89 -0.98 35.55
C SER A 707 4.83 -2.27 36.36
N GLU A 708 5.87 -2.56 37.16
CA GLU A 708 5.91 -3.79 37.96
C GLU A 708 4.70 -3.90 38.91
N GLY A 709 3.82 -4.87 38.67
CA GLY A 709 2.69 -5.20 39.54
C GLY A 709 1.35 -4.55 39.22
N GLY A 710 1.21 -3.83 38.10
CA GLY A 710 -0.09 -3.32 37.63
C GLY A 710 -1.05 -4.41 37.12
N THR A 711 -2.35 -4.11 37.10
CA THR A 711 -3.41 -5.02 36.62
C THR A 711 -3.43 -5.05 35.08
N GLN A 712 -3.26 -6.24 34.49
CA GLN A 712 -3.33 -6.40 33.03
C GLN A 712 -4.72 -6.10 32.47
N CYS A 713 -4.79 -5.38 31.35
CA CYS A 713 -6.04 -5.07 30.64
C CYS A 713 -5.79 -4.85 29.13
N ALA A 714 -6.80 -5.13 28.29
CA ALA A 714 -6.65 -5.13 26.83
C ALA A 714 -7.57 -4.15 26.06
N THR A 715 -8.53 -3.51 26.74
CA THR A 715 -9.48 -2.56 26.14
C THR A 715 -9.51 -1.25 26.91
N PHE A 716 -9.71 -0.13 26.21
CA PHE A 716 -9.77 1.20 26.84
C PHE A 716 -10.79 1.22 27.98
N ARG A 717 -12.02 0.74 27.76
CA ARG A 717 -13.08 0.67 28.79
C ARG A 717 -12.64 -0.05 30.07
N ARG A 718 -11.89 -1.16 29.97
CA ARG A 718 -11.43 -1.91 31.14
C ARG A 718 -10.26 -1.22 31.83
N CYS A 719 -9.30 -0.69 31.07
CA CYS A 719 -8.13 -0.01 31.59
C CYS A 719 -8.48 1.34 32.25
N ALA A 720 -9.33 2.15 31.61
CA ALA A 720 -9.81 3.41 32.16
C ALA A 720 -10.53 3.20 33.50
N ALA A 721 -11.43 2.21 33.59
CA ALA A 721 -12.13 1.88 34.84
C ALA A 721 -11.21 1.40 35.98
N LEU A 722 -10.02 0.85 35.66
CA LEU A 722 -8.98 0.51 36.65
C LEU A 722 -8.23 1.77 37.12
N LEU A 723 -7.81 2.62 36.18
CA LEU A 723 -7.16 3.89 36.46
C LEU A 723 -8.06 4.82 37.30
N GLU A 724 -9.35 4.93 36.97
CA GLU A 724 -10.36 5.68 37.72
C GLU A 724 -10.59 5.12 39.15
N ALA A 725 -10.36 3.81 39.35
CA ALA A 725 -10.39 3.19 40.67
C ALA A 725 -9.08 3.39 41.47
N GLY A 726 -8.05 3.99 40.87
CA GLY A 726 -6.73 4.17 41.45
C GLY A 726 -5.84 2.93 41.40
N GLU A 727 -6.14 1.97 40.51
CA GLU A 727 -5.25 0.84 40.21
C GLU A 727 -4.25 1.21 39.11
N GLU A 728 -2.99 0.80 39.25
CA GLU A 728 -2.03 0.83 38.13
C GLU A 728 -2.38 -0.26 37.12
N VAL A 729 -2.15 0.01 35.84
CA VAL A 729 -2.51 -0.89 34.74
C VAL A 729 -1.29 -1.36 33.95
N VAL A 730 -1.45 -2.47 33.25
CA VAL A 730 -0.48 -2.98 32.28
C VAL A 730 -1.24 -3.22 30.97
N TYR A 731 -1.18 -2.26 30.05
CA TYR A 731 -1.90 -2.36 28.78
C TYR A 731 -1.30 -3.48 27.91
N ARG A 732 -2.16 -4.37 27.42
CA ARG A 732 -1.82 -5.45 26.50
C ARG A 732 -2.86 -5.47 25.38
N GLY A 733 -2.72 -4.51 24.46
CA GLY A 733 -3.62 -4.27 23.33
C GLY A 733 -3.54 -5.33 22.22
N VAL A 734 -3.78 -4.92 20.98
CA VAL A 734 -3.71 -5.80 19.81
C VAL A 734 -2.26 -6.02 19.36
N ALA A 735 -1.42 -4.99 19.40
CA ALA A 735 0.00 -5.02 19.02
C ALA A 735 0.96 -4.80 20.22
N VAL A 736 0.58 -3.99 21.21
CA VAL A 736 1.42 -3.56 22.33
C VAL A 736 1.64 -4.69 23.35
N ARG A 737 2.91 -5.01 23.64
CA ARG A 737 3.28 -6.14 24.51
C ARG A 737 4.15 -5.81 25.72
N GLY A 738 4.84 -4.67 25.77
CA GLY A 738 5.76 -4.32 26.87
C GLY A 738 5.64 -2.85 27.29
N PRO A 739 6.25 -2.44 28.42
CA PRO A 739 6.44 -1.04 28.74
C PRO A 739 7.33 -0.32 27.71
N PHE A 740 7.21 1.00 27.61
CA PHE A 740 8.20 1.81 26.92
C PHE A 740 9.55 1.81 27.67
N ASN A 741 10.66 1.81 26.92
CA ASN A 741 12.02 1.97 27.43
C ASN A 741 12.40 3.46 27.57
N GLU A 742 13.66 3.75 27.91
CA GLU A 742 14.17 5.13 28.04
C GLU A 742 14.25 5.91 26.71
N ASP A 743 14.18 5.19 25.58
CA ASP A 743 14.18 5.74 24.22
C ASP A 743 12.77 5.86 23.60
N ASN A 744 11.72 5.64 24.41
CA ASN A 744 10.30 5.62 24.01
C ASN A 744 9.89 4.54 22.98
N ASP A 745 10.64 3.42 22.93
CA ASP A 745 10.27 2.20 22.20
C ASP A 745 9.65 1.15 23.11
N LEU A 746 8.73 0.32 22.58
CA LEU A 746 8.23 -0.84 23.31
C LEU A 746 9.36 -1.84 23.59
N THR A 747 9.56 -2.18 24.86
CA THR A 747 10.51 -3.23 25.29
C THR A 747 10.16 -4.63 24.81
N GLU A 748 8.88 -4.88 24.48
CA GLU A 748 8.40 -6.11 23.85
C GLU A 748 7.56 -5.76 22.60
N ALA A 749 7.89 -6.39 21.48
CA ALA A 749 7.14 -6.30 20.24
C ALA A 749 6.72 -7.68 19.74
N LEU A 750 5.71 -7.71 18.88
CA LEU A 750 5.25 -8.92 18.24
C LEU A 750 5.68 -8.99 16.78
N PHE A 751 6.30 -10.08 16.41
CA PHE A 751 6.57 -10.44 15.02
C PHE A 751 5.89 -11.77 14.67
N SER A 752 5.30 -11.82 13.48
CA SER A 752 4.69 -13.01 12.92
C SER A 752 5.55 -13.50 11.76
N THR A 753 5.86 -14.80 11.74
CA THR A 753 6.44 -15.43 10.55
C THR A 753 5.30 -15.80 9.60
N ILE A 754 5.37 -15.35 8.34
CA ILE A 754 4.51 -15.80 7.25
C ILE A 754 5.19 -17.00 6.59
N THR A 755 4.45 -18.11 6.45
CA THR A 755 4.88 -19.32 5.74
C THR A 755 3.82 -19.73 4.71
N PHE A 756 4.12 -20.72 3.89
CA PHE A 756 3.19 -21.23 2.87
C PHE A 756 3.14 -22.75 2.90
N ASP A 757 1.98 -23.32 2.61
CA ASP A 757 1.81 -24.77 2.47
C ASP A 757 2.16 -25.26 1.05
N GLU A 758 2.07 -26.58 0.84
CA GLU A 758 2.30 -27.24 -0.46
C GLU A 758 1.35 -26.76 -1.58
N THR A 759 0.30 -26.00 -1.26
CA THR A 759 -0.64 -25.41 -2.23
C THR A 759 -0.32 -23.95 -2.56
N GLY A 760 0.68 -23.36 -1.89
CA GLY A 760 0.99 -21.93 -1.96
C GLY A 760 0.04 -21.05 -1.14
N ALA A 761 -0.84 -21.65 -0.32
CA ALA A 761 -1.69 -20.88 0.58
C ALA A 761 -0.85 -20.41 1.79
N SER A 762 -1.00 -19.13 2.17
CA SER A 762 -0.29 -18.59 3.32
C SER A 762 -0.78 -19.24 4.62
N VAL A 763 0.13 -19.91 5.31
CA VAL A 763 -0.09 -20.41 6.68
C VAL A 763 0.43 -19.35 7.64
N ARG A 764 -0.38 -18.99 8.63
CA ARG A 764 0.04 -18.07 9.70
C ARG A 764 1.01 -18.82 10.61
N GLY A 765 2.28 -18.42 10.61
CA GLY A 765 3.27 -18.98 11.52
C GLY A 765 3.04 -18.54 12.96
N GLU A 766 3.84 -19.10 13.86
CA GLU A 766 3.77 -18.76 15.28
C GLU A 766 4.13 -17.29 15.53
N ASN A 767 3.37 -16.65 16.41
CA ASN A 767 3.63 -15.29 16.83
C ASN A 767 4.73 -15.28 17.88
N GLN A 768 5.82 -14.58 17.59
CA GLN A 768 6.94 -14.43 18.51
C GLN A 768 6.78 -13.12 19.28
N VAL A 769 6.57 -13.22 20.60
CA VAL A 769 6.83 -12.10 21.51
C VAL A 769 8.33 -12.03 21.71
N LEU A 770 8.90 -10.89 21.33
CA LEU A 770 10.33 -10.62 21.38
C LEU A 770 10.52 -9.36 22.20
N GLY A 771 11.51 -9.36 23.07
CA GLY A 771 11.83 -8.18 23.86
C GLY A 771 13.29 -8.15 24.26
N ARG A 772 13.79 -6.93 24.49
CA ARG A 772 15.13 -6.72 25.04
C ARG A 772 15.18 -7.34 26.44
N GLN A 773 16.28 -8.00 26.78
CA GLN A 773 16.56 -8.26 28.20
C GLN A 773 16.86 -6.93 28.90
N PRO A 774 16.35 -6.72 30.13
CA PRO A 774 16.55 -5.49 30.89
C PRO A 774 18.00 -5.32 31.40
#